data_AF-A0A2A2JI17-F1
#
_entry.id   AF-A0A2A2JI17-F1
#
_cell.length_a   1.000
_cell.length_b   1.000
_cell.length_c   1.000
_cell.angle_alpha   90.00
_cell.angle_beta   90.00
_cell.angle_gamma   90.00
#
_symmetry.space_group_name_H-M   'P 1'
#
loop_
_entity.id
_entity.type
_entity.pdbx_description
1 polymer ?
#
loop_
_entity_poly.entity_id
_entity_poly.type
_entity_poly.pdbx_seq_one_letter_code
_entity_poly.pdbx_strand_id
1 'polypeptide(L)'
;MLPCASRSFCRRLQVLRNSALSLNRLAYASTSTDAHNVTKDPPDIQELLKLNPRVQTQANAVPSAFTKKEKHNWKRNEDKGCNSCSLNLDNDFRDIKHTTLSERGALREALRCLKCADAPCQKSCPTQLDIKAFITNISNKNYYGAARQILSDNPLGLTCGMICPVSDLCVGSCNLQASEEGAINIGGLQQFACDVFKKMNVRQIVSKEIRENRNESHKEKIALLGCGPASLSCGSFLARLGYTDITIYEKQDYVGGLSSSEIPQFRLPYDVVDFEIQLARDIGVKIKQGVKAAFIGIGMPEPKKTGVFAGLEEKHGFFTSKDYLPKVAAASKPGDTAFDCATSALRCGASRVTVVFRKGFTGIRAVPEEMEAAKEEKCEFLPFSQPKTVNVKDGKIVSVEFVKTEMDDEGNWFEDPEQTITIKADYVISAFGSTLGDNEVLDALEGVKMNRWGQPEVDPQTQGTSLDWVFAGGDVGGVAETTVESVNDGKIAAWNIHRYIQKLHGNEVGAEPKLPMFYTPIDEVDISVEMCGVKFENPFGLASAPPTTSGAMCRRAFEQGWGFILTKTYGLDKDLVTNVSPRIVRGSTSGPIYGPNQGSFLNIELISEKSMNYWLQTIRELKRDFPTRIVVASIMCVYDKNDWVELAQRSEEAGADILELNLSCPHGMGEKGMGLACGQDPDIVKQISEWVRSAVKIPFFPKMTPNITDIREIARAAKAGGADGVTATNTVSTLMHMNAQGVAWPNVGEEARTTYGGMSGSAIRPIALKAVSSIANDLEGFPIMATGGIESAETGLAFLNTGASVLQVCSAVQNQDFTVVEDYCTGLRALLYLKAAPSLHDWDGQSPPVEKHQKGKSLLVKDSKLPFFGKFRDERKKKEMEVLSRTDLLDKEGIHFTTRPDTRVGKIYSVNVSLLPTEKSYTVHLKDVVGGALHRIGPYVTLDNKQQKVAIINEDLCINCGKCYMTCNDSGYQAITFDPVTHLPLVKEKDCTGCTLCHSVCPIPHCIEMVPREGEWVPPKRGLQPDFEPGTPKVVKVDAKGRVIPSAGLMQ
;
A
#
# COMPACT_ATOMS: atom_id res chain seq x y z
N MET A 1 -24.84 -50.51 -30.61
CA MET A 1 -24.84 -51.11 -31.95
C MET A 1 -23.72 -50.49 -32.78
N LEU A 2 -22.79 -51.31 -33.27
CA LEU A 2 -21.97 -50.99 -34.47
C LEU A 2 -22.87 -51.17 -35.71
N PRO A 3 -22.63 -50.49 -36.87
CA PRO A 3 -21.42 -50.73 -37.68
C PRO A 3 -20.85 -49.57 -38.56
N CYS A 4 -19.53 -49.66 -38.75
CA CYS A 4 -18.69 -49.50 -39.97
C CYS A 4 -19.14 -48.72 -41.22
N ALA A 5 -18.33 -47.72 -41.61
CA ALA A 5 -17.73 -47.45 -42.95
C ALA A 5 -16.96 -46.11 -42.85
N SER A 6 -15.79 -45.80 -43.43
CA SER A 6 -15.03 -46.36 -44.53
C SER A 6 -13.55 -45.91 -44.43
N ARG A 7 -12.67 -46.74 -45.00
CA ARG A 7 -11.24 -46.51 -45.20
C ARG A 7 -11.03 -45.48 -46.32
N SER A 8 -10.46 -44.31 -46.03
CA SER A 8 -10.00 -43.38 -47.08
C SER A 8 -8.81 -42.48 -46.73
N PHE A 9 -8.48 -42.24 -45.45
CA PHE A 9 -7.48 -41.21 -45.12
C PHE A 9 -6.02 -41.69 -44.92
N CYS A 10 -5.76 -43.00 -44.88
CA CYS A 10 -4.41 -43.54 -44.63
C CYS A 10 -3.51 -43.72 -45.87
N ARG A 11 -3.91 -43.30 -47.08
CA ARG A 11 -3.09 -43.50 -48.31
C ARG A 11 -2.38 -42.25 -48.85
N ARG A 12 -2.46 -41.07 -48.21
CA ARG A 12 -1.74 -39.86 -48.66
C ARG A 12 -0.50 -39.46 -47.85
N LEU A 13 -0.14 -40.19 -46.80
CA LEU A 13 1.01 -39.85 -45.95
C LEU A 13 2.30 -40.62 -46.24
N GLN A 14 2.29 -41.54 -47.23
CA GLN A 14 3.45 -42.40 -47.53
C GLN A 14 4.26 -41.97 -48.77
N VAL A 15 3.83 -40.93 -49.50
CA VAL A 15 4.53 -40.43 -50.71
C VAL A 15 5.39 -39.19 -50.43
N LEU A 16 5.27 -38.52 -49.28
CA LEU A 16 6.09 -37.36 -48.93
C LEU A 16 7.35 -37.68 -48.09
N ARG A 17 7.54 -38.96 -47.70
CA ARG A 17 8.73 -39.40 -46.93
C ARG A 17 9.94 -39.77 -47.80
N ASN A 18 9.78 -39.95 -49.11
CA ASN A 18 10.87 -40.39 -50.00
C ASN A 18 11.53 -39.25 -50.82
N SER A 19 11.10 -38.00 -50.66
CA SER A 19 11.71 -36.85 -51.37
C SER A 19 12.65 -36.00 -50.51
N ALA A 20 12.80 -36.30 -49.22
CA ALA A 20 13.64 -35.51 -48.30
C ALA A 20 15.05 -36.13 -48.04
N LEU A 21 15.34 -37.30 -48.60
CA LEU A 21 16.59 -38.04 -48.37
C LEU A 21 17.64 -37.90 -49.49
N SER A 22 17.43 -37.05 -50.50
CA SER A 22 18.35 -36.90 -51.65
C SER A 22 19.06 -35.53 -51.76
N LEU A 23 18.88 -34.60 -50.82
CA LEU A 23 19.53 -33.27 -50.88
C LEU A 23 20.78 -33.11 -49.99
N ASN A 24 21.29 -34.20 -49.40
CA ASN A 24 22.47 -34.18 -48.50
C ASN A 24 23.78 -34.65 -49.15
N ARG A 25 23.93 -34.57 -50.47
CA ARG A 25 25.19 -34.90 -51.15
C ARG A 25 25.56 -33.89 -52.23
N LEU A 26 25.86 -32.65 -51.84
CA LEU A 26 26.69 -31.73 -52.63
C LEU A 26 27.45 -30.80 -51.66
N ALA A 27 28.46 -31.36 -51.01
CA ALA A 27 29.65 -30.65 -50.53
C ALA A 27 30.81 -31.48 -51.12
N TYR A 28 31.69 -30.97 -51.95
CA TYR A 28 32.72 -29.99 -51.60
C TYR A 28 33.39 -29.50 -52.90
N ALA A 29 33.65 -28.19 -52.99
CA ALA A 29 34.91 -27.64 -53.50
C ALA A 29 34.87 -26.11 -53.46
N SER A 30 35.37 -25.51 -52.38
CA SER A 30 36.27 -24.35 -52.47
C SER A 30 36.78 -23.95 -51.09
N THR A 31 38.02 -23.54 -51.11
CA THR A 31 38.98 -23.27 -50.05
C THR A 31 38.67 -21.95 -49.30
N SER A 32 38.43 -22.00 -47.99
CA SER A 32 39.09 -21.19 -46.94
C SER A 32 38.36 -21.31 -45.59
N THR A 33 39.13 -21.70 -44.58
CA THR A 33 39.03 -21.45 -43.11
C THR A 33 37.69 -20.99 -42.48
N ASP A 34 37.16 -21.84 -41.59
CA ASP A 34 36.17 -21.58 -40.53
C ASP A 34 34.92 -20.75 -40.87
N ALA A 35 33.98 -21.38 -41.58
CA ALA A 35 32.59 -20.91 -41.62
C ALA A 35 31.91 -21.14 -40.25
N HIS A 36 31.95 -20.13 -39.37
CA HIS A 36 31.23 -20.15 -38.10
C HIS A 36 29.74 -20.46 -38.31
N ASN A 37 29.26 -21.53 -37.69
CA ASN A 37 27.84 -21.90 -37.74
C ASN A 37 27.01 -20.94 -36.88
N VAL A 38 26.45 -19.90 -37.51
CA VAL A 38 25.74 -18.80 -36.84
C VAL A 38 24.44 -19.19 -36.14
N THR A 39 23.94 -20.42 -36.33
CA THR A 39 22.73 -20.93 -35.67
C THR A 39 23.04 -21.88 -34.51
N LYS A 40 24.31 -22.04 -34.15
CA LYS A 40 24.74 -22.85 -33.01
C LYS A 40 25.42 -21.98 -31.97
N ASP A 41 25.03 -22.17 -30.72
CA ASP A 41 25.72 -21.56 -29.60
C ASP A 41 27.18 -22.05 -29.54
N PRO A 42 28.16 -21.13 -29.40
CA PRO A 42 29.54 -21.52 -29.15
C PRO A 42 29.67 -22.18 -27.76
N PRO A 43 30.77 -22.92 -27.50
CA PRO A 43 30.93 -23.71 -26.27
C PRO A 43 30.75 -22.93 -24.96
N ASP A 44 31.18 -21.66 -24.93
CA ASP A 44 31.04 -20.78 -23.77
C ASP A 44 29.57 -20.41 -23.48
N ILE A 45 28.76 -20.23 -24.52
CA ILE A 45 27.31 -20.02 -24.38
C ILE A 45 26.60 -21.33 -24.02
N GLN A 46 27.03 -22.47 -24.58
CA GLN A 46 26.47 -23.78 -24.17
C GLN A 46 26.69 -24.06 -22.68
N GLU A 47 27.87 -23.75 -22.14
CA GLU A 47 28.15 -23.89 -20.70
C GLU A 47 27.32 -22.90 -19.87
N LEU A 48 27.14 -21.66 -20.33
CA LEU A 48 26.26 -20.70 -19.68
C LEU A 48 24.82 -21.21 -19.61
N LEU A 49 24.31 -21.83 -20.68
CA LEU A 49 22.95 -22.36 -20.80
C LEU A 49 22.72 -23.70 -20.08
N LYS A 50 23.71 -24.19 -19.32
CA LYS A 50 23.64 -25.51 -18.67
C LYS A 50 22.44 -25.68 -17.75
N LEU A 51 22.07 -24.63 -17.00
CA LEU A 51 20.90 -24.63 -16.11
C LEU A 51 19.62 -24.10 -16.78
N ASN A 52 19.67 -23.76 -18.07
CA ASN A 52 18.48 -23.25 -18.77
C ASN A 52 17.41 -24.35 -18.84
N PRO A 53 16.13 -24.04 -18.56
CA PRO A 53 15.07 -25.04 -18.60
C PRO A 53 14.99 -25.75 -19.94
N ARG A 54 14.95 -27.09 -19.90
CA ARG A 54 14.76 -27.94 -21.09
C ARG A 54 13.74 -29.02 -20.77
N VAL A 55 12.85 -29.29 -21.73
CA VAL A 55 11.88 -30.39 -21.62
C VAL A 55 12.64 -31.71 -21.53
N GLN A 56 12.38 -32.47 -20.46
CA GLN A 56 12.96 -33.80 -20.28
C GLN A 56 12.15 -34.82 -21.09
N THR A 57 12.81 -35.64 -21.90
CA THR A 57 12.17 -36.68 -22.72
C THR A 57 12.07 -38.03 -22.00
N GLN A 58 12.66 -38.12 -20.81
CA GLN A 58 12.72 -39.31 -19.98
C GLN A 58 12.47 -38.92 -18.51
N ALA A 59 12.03 -39.90 -17.71
CA ALA A 59 11.91 -39.70 -16.28
C ALA A 59 13.31 -39.59 -15.63
N ASN A 60 13.44 -38.72 -14.64
CA ASN A 60 14.66 -38.63 -13.83
C ASN A 60 14.72 -39.78 -12.82
N ALA A 61 15.85 -40.49 -12.76
CA ALA A 61 16.09 -41.55 -11.78
C ALA A 61 17.20 -41.11 -10.80
N VAL A 62 16.81 -40.64 -9.62
CA VAL A 62 17.73 -40.23 -8.55
C VAL A 62 17.40 -41.01 -7.27
N PRO A 63 18.34 -41.79 -6.70
CA PRO A 63 18.04 -42.58 -5.51
C PRO A 63 17.71 -41.70 -4.30
N SER A 64 16.78 -42.16 -3.45
CA SER A 64 16.30 -41.42 -2.28
C SER A 64 17.42 -41.04 -1.29
N ALA A 65 18.51 -41.81 -1.23
CA ALA A 65 19.67 -41.48 -0.41
C ALA A 65 20.32 -40.15 -0.85
N PHE A 66 20.42 -39.92 -2.17
CA PHE A 66 20.96 -38.68 -2.72
C PHE A 66 19.99 -37.52 -2.54
N THR A 67 18.69 -37.71 -2.78
CA THR A 67 17.71 -36.62 -2.60
C THR A 67 17.59 -36.16 -1.15
N LYS A 68 17.73 -37.09 -0.18
CA LYS A 68 17.81 -36.75 1.25
C LYS A 68 19.04 -35.90 1.56
N LYS A 69 20.22 -36.24 1.00
CA LYS A 69 21.45 -35.46 1.18
C LYS A 69 21.33 -34.07 0.53
N GLU A 70 20.85 -34.02 -0.71
CA GLU A 70 20.72 -32.77 -1.48
C GLU A 70 19.70 -31.80 -0.86
N LYS A 71 18.64 -32.30 -0.22
CA LYS A 71 17.62 -31.46 0.43
C LYS A 71 18.22 -30.42 1.40
N HIS A 72 19.32 -30.75 2.09
CA HIS A 72 19.97 -29.84 3.03
C HIS A 72 20.63 -28.65 2.33
N ASN A 73 21.08 -28.81 1.09
CA ASN A 73 21.71 -27.72 0.31
C ASN A 73 20.70 -26.62 -0.05
N TRP A 74 19.41 -26.94 -0.13
CA TRP A 74 18.35 -26.05 -0.64
C TRP A 74 17.34 -25.60 0.44
N LYS A 75 17.57 -26.00 1.70
CA LYS A 75 16.63 -25.82 2.81
C LYS A 75 16.41 -24.33 3.14
N ARG A 76 15.17 -23.84 3.05
CA ARG A 76 14.79 -22.44 3.33
C ARG A 76 14.18 -22.25 4.72
N ASN A 77 13.22 -23.09 5.08
CA ASN A 77 12.55 -23.08 6.39
C ASN A 77 13.39 -23.78 7.46
N GLU A 78 12.95 -23.71 8.71
CA GLU A 78 13.59 -24.41 9.81
C GLU A 78 13.62 -25.93 9.58
N ASP A 79 14.65 -26.58 10.13
CA ASP A 79 14.75 -28.03 10.11
C ASP A 79 14.01 -28.62 11.31
N LYS A 80 13.01 -29.47 11.04
CA LYS A 80 12.22 -30.16 12.07
C LYS A 80 13.05 -31.17 12.88
N GLY A 81 14.21 -31.59 12.36
CA GLY A 81 15.10 -32.54 13.02
C GLY A 81 16.30 -31.93 13.75
N CYS A 82 16.48 -30.60 13.77
CA CYS A 82 17.63 -30.02 14.45
C CYS A 82 17.36 -29.84 15.95
N ASN A 83 17.75 -30.86 16.74
CA ASN A 83 17.71 -30.82 18.20
C ASN A 83 19.04 -30.32 18.82
N SER A 84 20.06 -30.07 18.00
CA SER A 84 21.44 -29.72 18.43
C SER A 84 21.92 -28.35 17.96
N CYS A 85 21.13 -27.63 17.15
CA CYS A 85 21.43 -26.26 16.76
C CYS A 85 21.18 -25.36 17.98
N SER A 86 22.21 -25.00 18.74
CA SER A 86 22.09 -23.96 19.77
C SER A 86 21.63 -22.67 19.09
N LEU A 87 20.37 -22.29 19.27
CA LEU A 87 19.81 -21.05 18.76
C LEU A 87 20.39 -19.93 19.63
N ASN A 88 21.63 -19.54 19.37
CA ASN A 88 22.23 -18.41 20.06
C ASN A 88 21.54 -17.13 19.54
N LEU A 89 20.80 -16.47 20.43
CA LEU A 89 20.11 -15.20 20.21
C LEU A 89 20.64 -14.12 21.16
N ASP A 90 21.76 -14.38 21.83
CA ASP A 90 22.39 -13.44 22.75
C ASP A 90 22.59 -12.08 22.07
N ASN A 91 22.07 -11.03 22.69
CA ASN A 91 22.04 -9.66 22.18
C ASN A 91 21.37 -9.43 20.80
N ASP A 92 20.59 -10.38 20.27
CA ASP A 92 19.85 -10.22 19.00
C ASP A 92 18.45 -9.64 19.20
N PHE A 93 18.34 -8.33 19.08
CA PHE A 93 17.07 -7.58 19.20
C PHE A 93 16.46 -7.16 17.85
N ARG A 94 16.87 -7.81 16.75
CA ARG A 94 16.29 -7.51 15.43
C ARG A 94 14.83 -7.93 15.35
N ASP A 95 14.09 -7.29 14.46
CA ASP A 95 12.67 -7.53 14.26
C ASP A 95 12.35 -9.00 13.93
N ILE A 96 11.59 -9.68 14.80
CA ILE A 96 11.17 -11.08 14.60
C ILE A 96 9.77 -11.21 14.00
N LYS A 97 8.96 -10.14 13.97
CA LYS A 97 7.55 -10.21 13.54
C LYS A 97 7.38 -10.86 12.17
N HIS A 98 6.43 -11.79 12.05
CA HIS A 98 6.09 -12.41 10.77
C HIS A 98 5.24 -11.51 9.87
N THR A 99 4.60 -10.52 10.48
CA THR A 99 3.67 -9.59 9.83
C THR A 99 4.38 -8.43 9.14
N THR A 100 5.66 -8.15 9.38
CA THR A 100 6.36 -7.02 8.77
C THR A 100 6.49 -7.18 7.24
N LEU A 101 6.22 -6.10 6.51
CA LEU A 101 6.15 -6.09 5.05
C LEU A 101 7.12 -5.07 4.44
N SER A 102 7.85 -5.49 3.40
CA SER A 102 8.42 -4.58 2.38
C SER A 102 7.30 -3.90 1.60
N GLU A 103 7.57 -2.79 0.91
CA GLU A 103 6.62 -2.18 -0.04
C GLU A 103 6.05 -3.19 -1.05
N ARG A 104 6.91 -4.02 -1.65
CA ARG A 104 6.47 -5.11 -2.55
C ARG A 104 5.44 -6.05 -1.88
N GLY A 105 5.69 -6.39 -0.62
CA GLY A 105 4.81 -7.25 0.17
C GLY A 105 3.48 -6.55 0.49
N ALA A 106 3.56 -5.29 0.92
CA ALA A 106 2.41 -4.47 1.25
C ALA A 106 1.51 -4.23 0.03
N LEU A 107 2.07 -3.87 -1.13
CA LEU A 107 1.29 -3.70 -2.36
C LEU A 107 0.59 -4.99 -2.79
N ARG A 108 1.28 -6.14 -2.74
CA ARG A 108 0.65 -7.43 -3.07
C ARG A 108 -0.50 -7.79 -2.14
N GLU A 109 -0.30 -7.60 -0.84
CA GLU A 109 -1.32 -7.93 0.16
C GLU A 109 -2.50 -6.94 0.12
N ALA A 110 -2.25 -5.65 -0.10
CA ALA A 110 -3.28 -4.64 -0.25
C ALA A 110 -4.12 -4.84 -1.54
N LEU A 111 -3.50 -5.32 -2.62
CA LEU A 111 -4.20 -5.70 -3.85
C LEU A 111 -5.03 -6.98 -3.68
N ARG A 112 -4.62 -7.89 -2.77
CA ARG A 112 -5.39 -9.10 -2.42
C ARG A 112 -6.65 -8.78 -1.62
N CYS A 113 -6.60 -7.75 -0.77
CA CYS A 113 -7.75 -7.33 0.05
C CYS A 113 -8.96 -6.98 -0.81
N LEU A 114 -10.11 -7.57 -0.45
CA LEU A 114 -11.40 -7.40 -1.13
C LEU A 114 -12.04 -6.02 -0.92
N LYS A 115 -11.56 -5.21 0.03
CA LYS A 115 -12.07 -3.86 0.32
C LYS A 115 -13.59 -3.86 0.58
N CYS A 116 -14.00 -4.78 1.45
CA CYS A 116 -15.41 -5.11 1.72
C CYS A 116 -16.22 -3.91 2.20
N ALA A 117 -17.45 -3.78 1.71
CA ALA A 117 -18.44 -2.89 2.34
C ALA A 117 -18.79 -3.40 3.75
N ASP A 118 -19.11 -2.47 4.66
CA ASP A 118 -19.51 -2.79 6.05
C ASP A 118 -18.55 -3.81 6.72
N ALA A 119 -17.25 -3.54 6.59
CA ALA A 119 -16.21 -4.55 6.74
C ALA A 119 -16.21 -5.15 8.16
N PRO A 120 -16.30 -6.49 8.31
CA PRO A 120 -16.28 -7.13 9.63
C PRO A 120 -14.97 -6.88 10.38
N CYS A 121 -13.85 -6.77 9.65
CA CYS A 121 -12.55 -6.45 10.25
C CYS A 121 -12.53 -5.08 10.94
N GLN A 122 -13.29 -4.10 10.43
CA GLN A 122 -13.43 -2.78 11.08
C GLN A 122 -14.28 -2.90 12.35
N LYS A 123 -15.37 -3.66 12.30
CA LYS A 123 -16.24 -3.90 13.46
C LYS A 123 -15.51 -4.60 14.60
N SER A 124 -14.60 -5.51 14.28
CA SER A 124 -13.73 -6.21 15.24
C SER A 124 -12.47 -5.43 15.64
N CYS A 125 -12.27 -4.21 15.12
CA CYS A 125 -11.20 -3.33 15.56
C CYS A 125 -11.70 -2.44 16.70
N PRO A 126 -11.09 -2.45 17.90
CA PRO A 126 -11.57 -1.63 19.02
C PRO A 126 -11.64 -0.13 18.72
N THR A 127 -10.67 0.42 17.97
CA THR A 127 -10.67 1.83 17.55
C THR A 127 -11.52 2.12 16.32
N GLN A 128 -12.17 1.11 15.73
CA GLN A 128 -13.01 1.20 14.52
C GLN A 128 -12.29 1.74 13.29
N LEU A 129 -10.99 1.42 13.13
CA LEU A 129 -10.20 1.84 11.96
C LEU A 129 -10.94 1.48 10.65
N ASP A 130 -11.04 2.44 9.73
CA ASP A 130 -11.52 2.14 8.37
C ASP A 130 -10.45 1.37 7.57
N ILE A 131 -10.44 0.05 7.77
CA ILE A 131 -9.51 -0.89 7.15
C ILE A 131 -9.69 -0.95 5.64
N LYS A 132 -10.93 -0.79 5.15
CA LYS A 132 -11.21 -0.72 3.71
C LYS A 132 -10.47 0.47 3.10
N ALA A 133 -10.65 1.66 3.66
CA ALA A 133 -10.07 2.89 3.13
C ALA A 133 -8.54 2.87 3.19
N PHE A 134 -7.92 2.57 4.34
CA PHE A 134 -6.45 2.64 4.41
C PHE A 134 -5.77 1.57 3.55
N ILE A 135 -6.34 0.36 3.42
CA ILE A 135 -5.77 -0.66 2.53
C ILE A 135 -5.96 -0.27 1.05
N THR A 136 -7.06 0.39 0.71
CA THR A 136 -7.25 0.98 -0.63
C THR A 136 -6.15 1.99 -0.94
N ASN A 137 -5.88 2.90 0.00
CA ASN A 137 -4.80 3.89 -0.12
C ASN A 137 -3.44 3.21 -0.34
N ILE A 138 -3.11 2.16 0.42
CA ILE A 138 -1.86 1.39 0.21
C ILE A 138 -1.80 0.79 -1.19
N SER A 139 -2.89 0.14 -1.66
CA SER A 139 -2.91 -0.48 -2.98
C SER A 139 -2.73 0.52 -4.13
N ASN A 140 -3.08 1.78 -3.89
CA ASN A 140 -2.95 2.90 -4.82
C ASN A 140 -1.66 3.72 -4.61
N LYS A 141 -0.72 3.21 -3.80
CA LYS A 141 0.54 3.87 -3.41
C LYS A 141 0.36 5.23 -2.71
N ASN A 142 -0.79 5.46 -2.08
CA ASN A 142 -1.04 6.61 -1.23
C ASN A 142 -0.77 6.26 0.24
N TYR A 143 0.51 6.14 0.60
CA TYR A 143 0.92 5.75 1.95
C TYR A 143 0.59 6.84 2.98
N TYR A 144 0.64 8.12 2.59
CA TYR A 144 0.17 9.24 3.40
C TYR A 144 -1.32 9.11 3.74
N GLY A 145 -2.18 8.94 2.73
CA GLY A 145 -3.63 8.80 2.95
C GLY A 145 -3.96 7.59 3.82
N ALA A 146 -3.22 6.47 3.66
CA ALA A 146 -3.33 5.32 4.52
C ALA A 146 -2.99 5.64 5.98
N ALA A 147 -1.82 6.23 6.23
CA ALA A 147 -1.39 6.63 7.58
C ALA A 147 -2.33 7.66 8.20
N ARG A 148 -2.81 8.64 7.41
CA ARG A 148 -3.80 9.63 7.85
C ARG A 148 -5.09 8.96 8.31
N GLN A 149 -5.61 7.98 7.56
CA GLN A 149 -6.82 7.25 7.96
C GLN A 149 -6.60 6.46 9.25
N ILE A 150 -5.47 5.76 9.37
CA ILE A 150 -5.11 5.00 10.56
C ILE A 150 -5.01 5.93 11.79
N LEU A 151 -4.25 7.02 11.68
CA LEU A 151 -3.98 7.95 12.78
C LEU A 151 -5.19 8.81 13.15
N SER A 152 -6.18 8.92 12.26
CA SER A 152 -7.45 9.61 12.54
C SER A 152 -8.22 8.90 13.65
N ASP A 153 -8.29 7.57 13.59
CA ASP A 153 -9.02 6.76 14.55
C ASP A 153 -8.15 6.20 15.69
N ASN A 154 -6.84 6.04 15.46
CA ASN A 154 -5.88 5.48 16.42
C ASN A 154 -4.57 6.30 16.42
N PRO A 155 -4.37 7.20 17.41
CA PRO A 155 -3.15 8.00 17.53
C PRO A 155 -1.86 7.18 17.71
N LEU A 156 -1.96 5.91 18.10
CA LEU A 156 -0.85 4.96 18.24
C LEU A 156 -0.87 3.92 17.09
N GLY A 157 -1.17 4.39 15.88
CA GLY A 157 -1.37 3.55 14.71
C GLY A 157 -0.17 2.68 14.32
N LEU A 158 1.06 3.17 14.48
CA LEU A 158 2.26 2.40 14.16
C LEU A 158 2.53 1.34 15.22
N THR A 159 2.41 1.70 16.51
CA THR A 159 2.53 0.75 17.63
C THR A 159 1.52 -0.39 17.46
N CYS A 160 0.24 -0.07 17.30
CA CYS A 160 -0.82 -1.07 17.11
C CYS A 160 -0.61 -1.94 15.86
N GLY A 161 -0.10 -1.37 14.75
CA GLY A 161 0.22 -2.15 13.55
C GLY A 161 1.27 -3.25 13.80
N MET A 162 2.18 -3.03 14.76
CA MET A 162 3.23 -3.99 15.10
C MET A 162 2.80 -5.06 16.12
N ILE A 163 1.96 -4.71 17.08
CA ILE A 163 1.75 -5.53 18.29
C ILE A 163 0.30 -5.94 18.56
N CYS A 164 -0.68 -5.49 17.77
CA CYS A 164 -2.06 -5.92 17.96
C CYS A 164 -2.17 -7.45 17.83
N PRO A 165 -2.92 -8.12 18.73
CA PRO A 165 -3.26 -9.54 18.62
C PRO A 165 -4.33 -9.75 17.54
N VAL A 166 -3.97 -9.49 16.27
CA VAL A 166 -4.94 -9.30 15.19
C VAL A 166 -5.84 -10.51 14.94
N SER A 167 -5.39 -11.72 15.24
CA SER A 167 -6.14 -12.97 15.09
C SER A 167 -7.38 -13.04 15.97
N ASP A 168 -7.35 -12.37 17.13
CA ASP A 168 -8.50 -12.22 18.04
C ASP A 168 -9.30 -10.93 17.78
N LEU A 169 -8.81 -10.09 16.87
CA LEU A 169 -9.40 -8.79 16.53
C LEU A 169 -9.80 -8.73 15.04
N CYS A 170 -9.22 -7.79 14.29
CA CYS A 170 -9.61 -7.47 12.92
C CYS A 170 -9.36 -8.59 11.91
N VAL A 171 -8.31 -9.40 12.11
CA VAL A 171 -7.97 -10.52 11.19
C VAL A 171 -8.88 -11.72 11.44
N GLY A 172 -9.26 -11.96 12.71
CA GLY A 172 -10.17 -13.04 13.11
C GLY A 172 -11.52 -13.00 12.40
N SER A 173 -12.00 -11.81 12.02
CA SER A 173 -13.26 -11.62 11.31
C SER A 173 -13.12 -11.29 9.82
N CYS A 174 -11.92 -11.37 9.25
CA CYS A 174 -11.69 -11.04 7.85
C CYS A 174 -12.42 -12.02 6.91
N ASN A 175 -13.19 -11.50 5.95
CA ASN A 175 -13.93 -12.32 4.98
C ASN A 175 -13.03 -13.26 4.15
N LEU A 176 -11.76 -12.89 3.90
CA LEU A 176 -10.82 -13.75 3.17
C LEU A 176 -10.37 -14.97 3.95
N GLN A 177 -10.68 -15.06 5.25
CA GLN A 177 -10.50 -16.31 6.01
C GLN A 177 -11.31 -17.46 5.39
N ALA A 178 -12.36 -17.17 4.61
CA ALA A 178 -13.15 -18.15 3.87
C ALA A 178 -12.49 -18.64 2.56
N SER A 179 -11.26 -18.23 2.26
CA SER A 179 -10.47 -18.67 1.10
C SER A 179 -9.22 -19.44 1.52
N GLU A 180 -8.69 -20.29 0.64
CA GLU A 180 -7.51 -21.10 0.92
C GLU A 180 -6.24 -20.27 1.19
N GLU A 181 -6.15 -19.07 0.63
CA GLU A 181 -5.06 -18.11 0.92
C GLU A 181 -5.17 -17.42 2.29
N GLY A 182 -6.32 -17.52 2.96
CA GLY A 182 -6.55 -17.02 4.32
C GLY A 182 -6.73 -15.51 4.46
N ALA A 183 -6.95 -15.04 5.69
CA ALA A 183 -7.18 -13.63 6.01
C ALA A 183 -6.02 -12.69 5.60
N ILE A 184 -6.33 -11.38 5.52
CA ILE A 184 -5.34 -10.33 5.20
C ILE A 184 -4.41 -10.07 6.39
N ASN A 185 -3.13 -9.83 6.13
CA ASN A 185 -2.19 -9.30 7.12
C ASN A 185 -2.44 -7.80 7.37
N ILE A 186 -3.51 -7.49 8.11
CA ILE A 186 -3.96 -6.11 8.38
C ILE A 186 -2.92 -5.35 9.22
N GLY A 187 -2.37 -5.96 10.27
CA GLY A 187 -1.35 -5.35 11.13
C GLY A 187 -0.09 -4.94 10.34
N GLY A 188 0.43 -5.84 9.49
CA GLY A 188 1.58 -5.54 8.64
C GLY A 188 1.36 -4.41 7.64
N LEU A 189 0.15 -4.30 7.08
CA LEU A 189 -0.23 -3.20 6.19
C LEU A 189 -0.31 -1.86 6.94
N GLN A 190 -0.90 -1.88 8.14
CA GLN A 190 -0.95 -0.71 9.03
C GLN A 190 0.45 -0.27 9.45
N GLN A 191 1.32 -1.22 9.85
CA GLN A 191 2.72 -0.97 10.16
C GLN A 191 3.43 -0.30 8.98
N PHE A 192 3.31 -0.87 7.78
CA PHE A 192 4.00 -0.36 6.60
C PHE A 192 3.61 1.10 6.28
N ALA A 193 2.31 1.41 6.23
CA ALA A 193 1.86 2.76 5.90
C ALA A 193 2.35 3.81 6.92
N CYS A 194 2.21 3.51 8.21
CA CYS A 194 2.65 4.43 9.27
C CYS A 194 4.18 4.56 9.33
N ASP A 195 4.94 3.51 9.02
CA ASP A 195 6.41 3.57 8.94
C ASP A 195 6.89 4.45 7.77
N VAL A 196 6.24 4.36 6.61
CA VAL A 196 6.51 5.26 5.49
C VAL A 196 6.19 6.71 5.88
N PHE A 197 5.05 6.96 6.53
CA PHE A 197 4.70 8.30 7.02
C PHE A 197 5.70 8.84 8.05
N LYS A 198 6.20 7.98 8.96
CA LYS A 198 7.28 8.33 9.87
C LYS A 198 8.54 8.78 9.12
N LYS A 199 8.91 8.09 8.03
CA LYS A 199 10.04 8.46 7.16
C LYS A 199 9.81 9.75 6.36
N MET A 200 8.57 10.10 6.01
CA MET A 200 8.24 11.42 5.46
C MET A 200 8.52 12.55 6.45
N ASN A 201 8.55 12.23 7.75
CA ASN A 201 8.85 13.15 8.86
C ASN A 201 7.95 14.40 8.89
N VAL A 202 6.65 14.21 8.62
CA VAL A 202 5.66 15.29 8.59
C VAL A 202 4.97 15.44 9.95
N ARG A 203 4.79 16.70 10.38
CA ARG A 203 4.15 17.04 11.66
C ARG A 203 2.65 16.94 11.65
N GLN A 204 2.08 16.60 12.81
CA GLN A 204 0.64 16.74 13.02
C GLN A 204 0.30 18.23 13.19
N ILE A 205 -0.88 18.64 12.74
CA ILE A 205 -1.46 19.95 13.02
C ILE A 205 -2.90 19.79 13.50
N VAL A 206 -3.41 20.81 14.19
CA VAL A 206 -4.86 20.95 14.44
C VAL A 206 -5.51 21.52 13.19
N SER A 207 -6.65 20.97 12.77
CA SER A 207 -7.35 21.42 11.57
C SER A 207 -7.63 22.94 11.62
N LYS A 208 -7.67 23.58 10.44
CA LYS A 208 -7.92 25.02 10.34
C LYS A 208 -9.25 25.41 11.00
N GLU A 209 -10.30 24.66 10.71
CA GLU A 209 -11.65 24.87 11.26
C GLU A 209 -11.65 24.86 12.80
N ILE A 210 -11.00 23.89 13.43
CA ILE A 210 -10.97 23.82 14.90
C ILE A 210 -10.15 24.97 15.48
N ARG A 211 -9.02 25.36 14.86
CA ARG A 211 -8.22 26.50 15.32
C ARG A 211 -9.01 27.81 15.30
N GLU A 212 -9.83 28.01 14.27
CA GLU A 212 -10.64 29.22 14.09
C GLU A 212 -11.87 29.25 15.03
N ASN A 213 -12.40 28.08 15.42
CA ASN A 213 -13.59 27.95 16.27
C ASN A 213 -13.29 27.82 17.78
N ARG A 214 -12.05 28.04 18.22
CA ARG A 214 -11.71 27.98 19.66
C ARG A 214 -12.43 29.06 20.45
N ASN A 215 -12.83 28.73 21.68
CA ASN A 215 -13.46 29.62 22.64
C ASN A 215 -12.83 29.45 24.04
N GLU A 216 -13.34 30.16 25.06
CA GLU A 216 -12.75 30.11 26.42
C GLU A 216 -12.71 28.72 27.06
N SER A 217 -13.68 27.84 26.78
CA SER A 217 -13.68 26.48 27.35
C SER A 217 -12.49 25.65 26.85
N HIS A 218 -11.93 25.97 25.68
CA HIS A 218 -10.75 25.30 25.13
C HIS A 218 -9.43 25.71 25.82
N LYS A 219 -9.47 26.66 26.76
CA LYS A 219 -8.33 27.06 27.59
C LYS A 219 -8.33 26.38 28.97
N GLU A 220 -9.36 25.58 29.26
CA GLU A 220 -9.42 24.85 30.51
C GLU A 220 -8.23 23.91 30.68
N LYS A 221 -7.78 23.81 31.94
CA LYS A 221 -6.61 23.02 32.30
C LYS A 221 -7.00 21.57 32.43
N ILE A 222 -6.49 20.74 31.53
CA ILE A 222 -6.74 19.31 31.53
C ILE A 222 -5.47 18.59 31.92
N ALA A 223 -5.61 17.62 32.81
CA ALA A 223 -4.49 16.83 33.23
C ALA A 223 -4.77 15.33 33.18
N LEU A 224 -3.75 14.56 32.79
CA LEU A 224 -3.83 13.13 32.59
C LEU A 224 -2.72 12.45 33.38
N LEU A 225 -2.99 11.33 34.05
CA LEU A 225 -2.00 10.60 34.84
C LEU A 225 -1.52 9.36 34.10
N GLY A 226 -0.20 9.18 34.02
CA GLY A 226 0.47 8.12 33.28
C GLY A 226 0.58 8.46 31.79
N CYS A 227 1.78 8.34 31.23
CA CYS A 227 2.07 8.60 29.82
C CYS A 227 2.05 7.30 28.99
N GLY A 228 1.03 6.47 29.21
CA GLY A 228 0.76 5.27 28.43
C GLY A 228 -0.23 5.49 27.28
N PRO A 229 -0.58 4.41 26.54
CA PRO A 229 -1.47 4.46 25.39
C PRO A 229 -2.81 5.19 25.61
N ALA A 230 -3.46 4.95 26.76
CA ALA A 230 -4.76 5.57 27.07
C ALA A 230 -4.67 7.10 27.19
N SER A 231 -3.71 7.60 27.97
CA SER A 231 -3.51 9.05 28.14
C SER A 231 -2.99 9.73 26.88
N LEU A 232 -2.10 9.08 26.11
CA LEU A 232 -1.63 9.61 24.83
C LEU A 232 -2.79 9.75 23.83
N SER A 233 -3.68 8.76 23.77
CA SER A 233 -4.91 8.82 22.97
C SER A 233 -5.83 9.94 23.42
N CYS A 234 -6.18 9.97 24.72
CA CYS A 234 -7.07 10.96 25.30
C CYS A 234 -6.56 12.40 25.08
N GLY A 235 -5.28 12.64 25.40
CA GLY A 235 -4.63 13.93 25.18
C GLY A 235 -4.59 14.34 23.70
N SER A 236 -4.35 13.39 22.79
CA SER A 236 -4.35 13.66 21.36
C SER A 236 -5.73 14.08 20.84
N PHE A 237 -6.79 13.37 21.21
CA PHE A 237 -8.15 13.71 20.79
C PHE A 237 -8.66 15.02 21.41
N LEU A 238 -8.33 15.29 22.69
CA LEU A 238 -8.61 16.58 23.31
C LEU A 238 -7.88 17.73 22.58
N ALA A 239 -6.60 17.56 22.25
CA ALA A 239 -5.86 18.57 21.49
C ALA A 239 -6.48 18.80 20.09
N ARG A 240 -6.93 17.72 19.43
CA ARG A 240 -7.64 17.79 18.14
C ARG A 240 -8.99 18.48 18.24
N LEU A 241 -9.70 18.35 19.36
CA LEU A 241 -10.94 19.09 19.67
C LEU A 241 -10.69 20.58 19.98
N GLY A 242 -9.43 21.00 20.09
CA GLY A 242 -9.04 22.41 20.19
C GLY A 242 -8.53 22.83 21.57
N TYR A 243 -8.53 21.95 22.56
CA TYR A 243 -8.01 22.25 23.90
C TYR A 243 -6.50 22.57 23.86
N THR A 244 -6.09 23.60 24.59
CA THR A 244 -4.73 24.19 24.47
C THR A 244 -3.85 24.04 25.71
N ASP A 245 -4.40 23.61 26.86
CA ASP A 245 -3.64 23.40 28.09
C ASP A 245 -3.82 21.97 28.63
N ILE A 246 -3.25 21.01 27.91
CA ILE A 246 -3.27 19.59 28.24
C ILE A 246 -1.89 19.19 28.78
N THR A 247 -1.84 18.62 29.98
CA THR A 247 -0.59 18.12 30.58
C THR A 247 -0.74 16.66 31.02
N ILE A 248 0.09 15.79 30.46
CA ILE A 248 0.26 14.42 30.95
C ILE A 248 1.32 14.43 32.04
N TYR A 249 1.03 13.80 33.17
CA TYR A 249 1.93 13.64 34.30
C TYR A 249 2.42 12.19 34.38
N GLU A 250 3.73 12.00 34.22
CA GLU A 250 4.38 10.69 34.24
C GLU A 250 5.20 10.52 35.53
N LYS A 251 5.15 9.32 36.11
CA LYS A 251 5.91 8.93 37.31
C LYS A 251 7.39 8.73 37.00
N GLN A 252 7.67 8.09 35.87
CA GLN A 252 9.00 7.65 35.48
C GLN A 252 9.76 8.75 34.70
N ASP A 253 11.05 8.51 34.43
CA ASP A 253 11.89 9.37 33.59
C ASP A 253 11.81 9.05 32.09
N TYR A 254 11.07 7.99 31.74
CA TYR A 254 10.68 7.63 30.38
C TYR A 254 9.18 7.81 30.16
N VAL A 255 8.77 7.84 28.89
CA VAL A 255 7.39 8.01 28.44
C VAL A 255 6.97 6.83 27.57
N GLY A 256 5.66 6.59 27.39
CA GLY A 256 5.12 5.54 26.51
C GLY A 256 4.43 4.38 27.24
N GLY A 257 4.37 4.39 28.58
CA GLY A 257 3.74 3.33 29.38
C GLY A 257 4.33 1.96 29.05
N LEU A 258 3.54 0.89 29.05
CA LEU A 258 4.02 -0.45 28.70
C LEU A 258 4.64 -0.53 27.30
N SER A 259 4.19 0.24 26.31
CA SER A 259 4.84 0.25 24.99
C SER A 259 6.31 0.65 25.04
N SER A 260 6.67 1.45 26.05
CA SER A 260 8.05 1.77 26.34
C SER A 260 8.59 1.01 27.51
N SER A 261 8.00 0.95 28.70
CA SER A 261 8.51 0.24 29.88
C SER A 261 8.61 -1.26 29.67
N GLU A 262 7.66 -1.73 28.85
CA GLU A 262 7.20 -3.08 28.80
C GLU A 262 6.79 -3.69 27.41
N ILE A 263 7.34 -3.43 26.21
CA ILE A 263 7.22 -4.35 25.05
C ILE A 263 8.60 -4.54 24.39
N PRO A 264 9.09 -5.78 24.13
CA PRO A 264 10.47 -5.96 23.70
C PRO A 264 10.79 -5.28 22.35
N GLN A 265 12.01 -4.73 22.24
CA GLN A 265 12.55 -4.12 21.02
C GLN A 265 12.31 -4.93 19.74
N PHE A 266 12.51 -6.24 19.79
CA PHE A 266 12.37 -7.11 18.61
C PHE A 266 10.91 -7.28 18.14
N ARG A 267 9.93 -6.83 18.95
CA ARG A 267 8.51 -6.67 18.56
C ARG A 267 8.16 -5.20 18.33
N LEU A 268 8.51 -4.29 19.25
CA LEU A 268 8.19 -2.87 19.18
C LEU A 268 9.45 -1.98 19.34
N PRO A 269 9.93 -1.36 18.26
CA PRO A 269 11.00 -0.38 18.35
C PRO A 269 10.53 0.92 19.04
N TYR A 270 11.29 1.48 19.98
CA TYR A 270 10.96 2.65 20.80
C TYR A 270 10.93 3.94 20.00
N ASP A 271 11.69 4.01 18.91
CA ASP A 271 11.60 5.09 17.93
C ASP A 271 10.22 5.14 17.24
N VAL A 272 9.41 4.08 17.33
CA VAL A 272 7.97 4.12 17.01
C VAL A 272 7.20 4.89 18.08
N VAL A 273 7.43 4.55 19.35
CA VAL A 273 6.72 5.16 20.48
C VAL A 273 7.07 6.64 20.59
N ASP A 274 8.36 6.98 20.47
CA ASP A 274 8.84 8.36 20.43
C ASP A 274 8.19 9.15 19.28
N PHE A 275 8.07 8.56 18.09
CA PHE A 275 7.41 9.17 16.94
C PHE A 275 5.93 9.53 17.24
N GLU A 276 5.17 8.62 17.86
CA GLU A 276 3.75 8.86 18.17
C GLU A 276 3.58 9.90 19.29
N ILE A 277 4.46 9.88 20.29
CA ILE A 277 4.51 10.91 21.33
C ILE A 277 4.83 12.27 20.72
N GLN A 278 5.75 12.33 19.76
CA GLN A 278 6.10 13.56 19.07
C GLN A 278 4.89 14.11 18.27
N LEU A 279 4.09 13.25 17.62
CA LEU A 279 2.85 13.69 16.98
C LEU A 279 1.89 14.35 17.98
N ALA A 280 1.75 13.81 19.20
CA ALA A 280 0.92 14.44 20.24
C ALA A 280 1.50 15.79 20.71
N ARG A 281 2.83 15.89 20.86
CA ARG A 281 3.52 17.15 21.20
C ARG A 281 3.34 18.21 20.12
N ASP A 282 3.33 17.85 18.84
CA ASP A 282 3.16 18.79 17.72
C ASP A 282 1.86 19.61 17.81
N ILE A 283 0.82 19.05 18.45
CA ILE A 283 -0.48 19.70 18.66
C ILE A 283 -0.68 20.27 20.07
N GLY A 284 0.39 20.35 20.87
CA GLY A 284 0.41 21.09 22.13
C GLY A 284 0.25 20.27 23.41
N VAL A 285 0.24 18.94 23.34
CA VAL A 285 0.22 18.08 24.54
C VAL A 285 1.56 18.20 25.28
N LYS A 286 1.51 18.61 26.55
CA LYS A 286 2.69 18.75 27.42
C LYS A 286 2.88 17.47 28.23
N ILE A 287 4.12 17.13 28.57
CA ILE A 287 4.44 16.00 29.45
C ILE A 287 5.33 16.53 30.58
N LYS A 288 4.96 16.28 31.85
CA LYS A 288 5.64 16.75 33.06
C LYS A 288 5.67 15.67 34.15
N GLN A 289 6.41 15.90 35.21
CA GLN A 289 6.31 15.17 36.49
C GLN A 289 5.43 15.98 37.49
N GLY A 290 4.66 15.32 38.37
CA GLY A 290 3.78 15.98 39.39
C GLY A 290 2.28 15.64 39.26
N VAL A 291 1.35 16.21 40.06
CA VAL A 291 -0.08 15.79 40.04
C VAL A 291 -1.10 16.94 40.19
N LYS A 292 -2.04 17.03 39.24
CA LYS A 292 -3.48 17.41 39.31
C LYS A 292 -4.15 16.64 38.14
N ALA A 293 -5.39 16.14 38.17
CA ALA A 293 -5.87 15.21 37.11
C ALA A 293 -7.36 15.29 36.77
N ALA A 294 -7.70 15.06 35.50
CA ALA A 294 -9.05 14.84 34.97
C ALA A 294 -9.20 13.43 34.32
N PHE A 295 -8.09 12.77 33.94
CA PHE A 295 -8.07 11.41 33.39
C PHE A 295 -6.99 10.53 34.05
N ILE A 296 -7.34 9.30 34.44
CA ILE A 296 -6.46 8.32 35.09
C ILE A 296 -6.12 7.21 34.08
N GLY A 297 -4.88 7.19 33.59
CA GLY A 297 -4.35 6.20 32.64
C GLY A 297 -3.03 5.60 33.10
N ILE A 298 -2.89 5.32 34.40
CA ILE A 298 -1.65 4.87 35.05
C ILE A 298 -1.33 3.39 34.84
N GLY A 299 -2.23 2.63 34.22
CA GLY A 299 -2.11 1.18 34.04
C GLY A 299 -2.20 0.41 35.37
N MET A 300 -1.56 -0.76 35.41
CA MET A 300 -1.46 -1.62 36.60
C MET A 300 0.03 -1.70 37.02
N PRO A 301 0.50 -0.80 37.93
CA PRO A 301 1.93 -0.56 38.11
C PRO A 301 2.71 -1.70 38.79
N GLU A 302 2.06 -2.51 39.62
CA GLU A 302 2.74 -3.48 40.48
C GLU A 302 2.62 -4.92 39.96
N PRO A 303 3.62 -5.79 40.19
CA PRO A 303 3.52 -7.19 39.79
C PRO A 303 2.60 -7.98 40.74
N LYS A 304 1.88 -8.95 40.19
CA LYS A 304 1.13 -9.91 41.00
C LYS A 304 2.08 -10.89 41.69
N LYS A 305 2.21 -10.78 43.02
CA LYS A 305 3.09 -11.62 43.84
C LYS A 305 2.37 -12.84 44.41
N THR A 306 3.12 -13.91 44.67
CA THR A 306 2.62 -15.14 45.33
C THR A 306 3.52 -15.50 46.51
N GLY A 307 2.95 -16.15 47.53
CA GLY A 307 3.67 -16.47 48.77
C GLY A 307 4.89 -17.36 48.59
N VAL A 308 4.90 -18.24 47.57
CA VAL A 308 6.03 -19.14 47.26
C VAL A 308 7.32 -18.39 46.91
N PHE A 309 7.23 -17.15 46.45
CA PHE A 309 8.39 -16.32 46.09
C PHE A 309 8.74 -15.27 47.15
N ALA A 310 8.09 -15.30 48.31
CA ALA A 310 8.35 -14.35 49.39
C ALA A 310 9.82 -14.40 49.85
N GLY A 311 10.46 -13.24 49.96
CA GLY A 311 11.86 -13.11 50.37
C GLY A 311 12.91 -13.40 49.29
N LEU A 312 12.49 -13.78 48.08
CA LEU A 312 13.41 -13.89 46.94
C LEU A 312 13.67 -12.51 46.31
N GLU A 313 14.86 -12.35 45.75
CA GLU A 313 15.41 -11.09 45.23
C GLU A 313 16.28 -11.39 44.01
N GLU A 314 16.66 -10.36 43.26
CA GLU A 314 17.51 -10.49 42.07
C GLU A 314 18.85 -11.16 42.36
N LYS A 315 19.45 -10.91 43.54
CA LYS A 315 20.71 -11.55 43.94
C LYS A 315 20.61 -13.08 43.96
N HIS A 316 19.41 -13.61 44.24
CA HIS A 316 19.12 -15.03 44.23
C HIS A 316 18.90 -15.60 42.81
N GLY A 317 18.61 -14.74 41.84
CA GLY A 317 18.18 -15.13 40.48
C GLY A 317 16.67 -15.03 40.27
N PHE A 318 15.92 -14.43 41.20
CA PHE A 318 14.47 -14.23 41.06
C PHE A 318 14.15 -12.84 40.51
N PHE A 319 13.22 -12.79 39.57
CA PHE A 319 12.63 -11.55 39.07
C PHE A 319 11.11 -11.71 38.94
N THR A 320 10.36 -10.63 39.13
CA THR A 320 9.03 -10.51 38.52
C THR A 320 9.18 -9.93 37.12
N SER A 321 8.14 -10.00 36.28
CA SER A 321 8.13 -9.32 34.99
C SER A 321 8.40 -7.82 35.11
N LYS A 322 7.78 -7.16 36.10
CA LYS A 322 7.99 -5.73 36.43
C LYS A 322 9.42 -5.41 36.88
N ASP A 323 10.23 -6.40 37.25
CA ASP A 323 11.66 -6.22 37.55
C ASP A 323 12.53 -6.52 36.32
N TYR A 324 12.28 -7.68 35.69
CA TYR A 324 13.13 -8.24 34.64
C TYR A 324 13.05 -7.43 33.37
N LEU A 325 11.83 -7.19 32.88
CA LEU A 325 11.70 -6.65 31.55
C LEU A 325 12.12 -5.20 31.52
N PRO A 326 11.67 -4.27 32.40
CA PRO A 326 12.19 -2.91 32.38
C PRO A 326 13.72 -2.83 32.38
N LYS A 327 14.46 -3.81 32.91
CA LYS A 327 15.92 -3.91 32.80
C LYS A 327 16.43 -4.41 31.45
N VAL A 328 15.91 -5.54 30.95
CA VAL A 328 16.20 -6.04 29.58
C VAL A 328 16.08 -4.90 28.60
N ALA A 329 15.14 -4.05 28.89
CA ALA A 329 14.46 -3.30 27.92
C ALA A 329 14.91 -1.82 28.15
N ALA A 330 15.34 -1.41 29.34
CA ALA A 330 16.33 -0.32 29.47
C ALA A 330 17.65 -0.63 28.73
N ALA A 331 18.04 -1.91 28.65
CA ALA A 331 19.23 -2.36 27.90
C ALA A 331 18.96 -2.63 26.40
N SER A 332 17.71 -2.67 25.94
CA SER A 332 17.35 -3.06 24.56
C SER A 332 16.14 -2.34 23.94
N LYS A 333 15.04 -2.18 24.69
CA LYS A 333 13.96 -1.15 24.75
C LYS A 333 12.83 -1.62 25.67
N PRO A 334 12.19 -0.78 26.51
CA PRO A 334 11.58 -1.32 27.73
C PRO A 334 10.34 -2.34 27.49
N GLY A 335 10.12 -3.53 28.18
CA GLY A 335 9.49 -4.91 27.76
C GLY A 335 8.31 -5.73 28.53
N ASP A 336 7.44 -6.58 27.90
CA ASP A 336 6.10 -7.10 28.40
C ASP A 336 6.14 -8.52 29.01
N THR A 337 5.05 -9.00 29.63
CA THR A 337 5.19 -9.87 30.82
C THR A 337 5.65 -11.35 30.66
N ALA A 338 5.05 -12.26 29.86
CA ALA A 338 5.36 -13.72 29.97
C ALA A 338 6.13 -14.36 28.80
N PHE A 339 5.54 -14.42 27.60
CA PHE A 339 6.23 -14.92 26.41
C PHE A 339 7.38 -14.00 26.00
N ASP A 340 7.19 -12.70 26.24
CA ASP A 340 8.22 -11.69 26.10
C ASP A 340 9.34 -11.86 27.14
N CYS A 341 9.07 -12.30 28.38
CA CYS A 341 10.13 -12.73 29.30
C CYS A 341 10.91 -13.94 28.75
N ALA A 342 10.20 -14.92 28.17
CA ALA A 342 10.81 -16.13 27.67
C ALA A 342 11.76 -15.86 26.48
N THR A 343 11.31 -15.10 25.49
CA THR A 343 12.11 -14.73 24.33
C THR A 343 13.23 -13.73 24.69
N SER A 344 12.99 -12.82 25.63
CA SER A 344 14.01 -11.91 26.17
C SER A 344 15.11 -12.63 26.97
N ALA A 345 14.77 -13.70 27.69
CA ALA A 345 15.75 -14.52 28.39
C ALA A 345 16.79 -15.13 27.43
N LEU A 346 16.37 -15.54 26.23
CA LEU A 346 17.28 -16.02 25.18
C LEU A 346 18.23 -14.91 24.70
N ARG A 347 17.79 -13.65 24.66
CA ARG A 347 18.65 -12.49 24.34
C ARG A 347 19.63 -12.15 25.44
N CYS A 348 19.32 -12.53 26.69
CA CYS A 348 20.22 -12.37 27.83
C CYS A 348 21.18 -13.56 28.00
N GLY A 349 21.27 -14.45 27.00
CA GLY A 349 22.19 -15.60 27.00
C GLY A 349 21.66 -16.86 27.70
N ALA A 350 20.34 -16.96 27.97
CA ALA A 350 19.77 -18.20 28.51
C ALA A 350 20.01 -19.38 27.54
N SER A 351 20.63 -20.44 28.04
CA SER A 351 20.91 -21.65 27.24
C SER A 351 19.65 -22.48 26.97
N ARG A 352 18.64 -22.38 27.84
CA ARG A 352 17.33 -23.02 27.72
C ARG A 352 16.30 -22.21 28.51
N VAL A 353 15.09 -22.12 27.97
CA VAL A 353 13.94 -21.48 28.64
C VAL A 353 12.79 -22.49 28.70
N THR A 354 12.15 -22.60 29.86
CA THR A 354 10.95 -23.42 30.06
C THR A 354 9.82 -22.53 30.59
N VAL A 355 8.76 -22.41 29.80
CA VAL A 355 7.55 -21.68 30.18
C VAL A 355 6.60 -22.63 30.87
N VAL A 356 6.32 -22.38 32.14
CA VAL A 356 5.50 -23.25 32.99
C VAL A 356 4.13 -22.61 33.21
N PHE A 357 3.05 -23.36 32.98
CA PHE A 357 1.69 -22.88 33.17
C PHE A 357 0.90 -23.81 34.07
N ARG A 358 0.05 -23.24 34.94
CA ARG A 358 -0.87 -23.99 35.83
C ARG A 358 -2.08 -24.61 35.13
N LYS A 359 -2.17 -24.52 33.80
CA LYS A 359 -3.27 -25.05 32.98
C LYS A 359 -2.71 -25.78 31.76
N GLY A 360 -3.58 -26.39 30.96
CA GLY A 360 -3.22 -27.01 29.68
C GLY A 360 -2.89 -26.00 28.58
N PHE A 361 -2.40 -26.49 27.44
CA PHE A 361 -2.11 -25.68 26.25
C PHE A 361 -3.34 -24.90 25.74
N THR A 362 -4.54 -25.46 25.86
CA THR A 362 -5.80 -24.78 25.53
C THR A 362 -6.15 -23.64 26.48
N GLY A 363 -5.46 -23.53 27.61
CA GLY A 363 -5.62 -22.44 28.58
C GLY A 363 -4.59 -21.31 28.44
N ILE A 364 -3.76 -21.33 27.39
CA ILE A 364 -2.84 -20.23 27.06
C ILE A 364 -3.69 -19.02 26.66
N ARG A 365 -3.41 -17.87 27.28
CA ARG A 365 -4.13 -16.61 27.04
C ARG A 365 -3.56 -15.79 25.89
N ALA A 366 -2.25 -15.88 25.65
CA ALA A 366 -1.65 -15.16 24.54
C ALA A 366 -2.14 -15.74 23.22
N VAL A 367 -2.28 -14.87 22.22
CA VAL A 367 -2.68 -15.29 20.88
C VAL A 367 -1.65 -16.22 20.23
N PRO A 368 -2.07 -17.07 19.28
CA PRO A 368 -1.19 -18.05 18.65
C PRO A 368 0.10 -17.46 18.06
N GLU A 369 0.06 -16.22 17.55
CA GLU A 369 1.22 -15.57 16.94
C GLU A 369 2.34 -15.29 17.96
N GLU A 370 1.98 -14.92 19.19
CA GLU A 370 2.93 -14.68 20.29
C GLU A 370 3.52 -15.99 20.82
N MET A 371 2.69 -17.03 20.92
CA MET A 371 3.14 -18.36 21.31
C MET A 371 4.09 -18.96 20.27
N GLU A 372 3.79 -18.78 18.97
CA GLU A 372 4.59 -19.33 17.88
C GLU A 372 6.00 -18.72 17.87
N ALA A 373 6.16 -17.44 18.19
CA ALA A 373 7.47 -16.81 18.32
C ALA A 373 8.36 -17.52 19.36
N ALA A 374 7.84 -17.76 20.56
CA ALA A 374 8.57 -18.50 21.60
C ALA A 374 8.88 -19.95 21.19
N LYS A 375 7.95 -20.59 20.47
CA LYS A 375 8.09 -21.98 19.99
C LYS A 375 9.13 -22.10 18.87
N GLU A 376 9.17 -21.16 17.93
CA GLU A 376 10.18 -21.13 16.87
C GLU A 376 11.58 -20.94 17.46
N GLU A 377 11.70 -20.17 18.55
CA GLU A 377 12.94 -19.98 19.30
C GLU A 377 13.28 -21.11 20.28
N LYS A 378 12.53 -22.21 20.25
CA LYS A 378 12.78 -23.45 21.01
C LYS A 378 12.62 -23.31 22.53
N CYS A 379 11.77 -22.38 22.99
CA CYS A 379 11.26 -22.44 24.35
C CYS A 379 10.50 -23.74 24.58
N GLU A 380 10.68 -24.33 25.76
CA GLU A 380 9.94 -25.52 26.20
C GLU A 380 8.67 -25.09 26.93
N PHE A 381 7.62 -25.90 26.83
CA PHE A 381 6.32 -25.59 27.42
C PHE A 381 5.92 -26.72 28.37
N LEU A 382 5.78 -26.40 29.66
CA LEU A 382 5.32 -27.35 30.68
C LEU A 382 3.94 -26.95 31.20
N PRO A 383 2.86 -27.59 30.72
CA PRO A 383 1.51 -27.32 31.22
C PRO A 383 1.25 -27.99 32.58
N PHE A 384 0.08 -27.71 33.15
CA PHE A 384 -0.48 -28.39 34.32
C PHE A 384 0.42 -28.38 35.56
N SER A 385 1.17 -27.29 35.80
CA SER A 385 2.18 -27.23 36.86
C SER A 385 2.07 -25.94 37.67
N GLN A 386 1.84 -26.05 38.98
CA GLN A 386 1.73 -24.94 39.93
C GLN A 386 2.97 -24.92 40.85
N PRO A 387 3.67 -23.77 40.99
CA PRO A 387 4.88 -23.70 41.80
C PRO A 387 4.57 -23.85 43.30
N LYS A 388 5.34 -24.72 43.98
CA LYS A 388 5.19 -25.04 45.40
C LYS A 388 6.36 -24.57 46.26
N THR A 389 7.60 -24.81 45.82
CA THR A 389 8.81 -24.45 46.58
C THR A 389 9.93 -23.99 45.64
N VAL A 390 10.68 -22.94 46.01
CA VAL A 390 11.93 -22.56 45.33
C VAL A 390 13.12 -22.97 46.20
N ASN A 391 13.99 -23.79 45.65
CA ASN A 391 15.18 -24.27 46.36
C ASN A 391 16.36 -23.33 46.10
N VAL A 392 16.91 -22.76 47.18
CA VAL A 392 18.06 -21.85 47.14
C VAL A 392 19.24 -22.53 47.83
N LYS A 393 20.40 -22.53 47.18
CA LYS A 393 21.66 -23.01 47.72
C LYS A 393 22.75 -21.96 47.50
N ASP A 394 23.56 -21.69 48.51
CA ASP A 394 24.65 -20.70 48.46
C ASP A 394 24.18 -19.32 47.96
N GLY A 395 22.95 -18.93 48.33
CA GLY A 395 22.35 -17.67 47.93
C GLY A 395 21.89 -17.60 46.46
N LYS A 396 21.83 -18.72 45.74
CA LYS A 396 21.35 -18.82 44.35
C LYS A 396 20.23 -19.86 44.22
N ILE A 397 19.26 -19.59 43.35
CA ILE A 397 18.24 -20.59 42.99
C ILE A 397 18.92 -21.74 42.24
N VAL A 398 18.53 -22.98 42.57
CA VAL A 398 19.04 -24.19 41.90
C VAL A 398 17.93 -25.06 41.32
N SER A 399 16.70 -24.93 41.83
CA SER A 399 15.52 -25.62 41.28
C SER A 399 14.20 -25.04 41.80
N VAL A 400 13.11 -25.34 41.10
CA VAL A 400 11.73 -25.07 41.51
C VAL A 400 10.95 -26.39 41.53
N GLU A 401 10.26 -26.66 42.63
CA GLU A 401 9.32 -27.77 42.79
C GLU A 401 7.92 -27.29 42.41
N PHE A 402 7.23 -28.08 41.58
CA PHE A 402 5.85 -27.85 41.17
C PHE A 402 4.98 -29.05 41.58
N VAL A 403 3.70 -28.77 41.84
CA VAL A 403 2.64 -29.78 41.93
C VAL A 403 1.83 -29.79 40.65
N LYS A 404 1.34 -30.97 40.27
CA LYS A 404 0.47 -31.11 39.12
C LYS A 404 -0.88 -30.45 39.40
N THR A 405 -1.45 -29.82 38.38
CA THR A 405 -2.81 -29.28 38.42
C THR A 405 -3.70 -30.04 37.45
N GLU A 406 -4.93 -30.33 37.85
CA GLU A 406 -5.93 -30.99 37.00
C GLU A 406 -7.25 -30.22 37.02
N MET A 407 -8.10 -30.46 36.03
CA MET A 407 -9.44 -29.89 35.94
C MET A 407 -10.45 -31.03 36.06
N ASP A 408 -11.41 -30.90 36.96
CA ASP A 408 -12.51 -31.87 37.08
C ASP A 408 -13.55 -31.70 35.96
N ASP A 409 -14.54 -32.60 35.93
CA ASP A 409 -15.64 -32.57 34.95
C ASP A 409 -16.55 -31.32 35.08
N GLU A 410 -16.46 -30.62 36.22
CA GLU A 410 -17.21 -29.38 36.53
C GLU A 410 -16.44 -28.11 36.12
N GLY A 411 -15.17 -28.25 35.70
CA GLY A 411 -14.31 -27.15 35.27
C GLY A 411 -13.51 -26.49 36.41
N ASN A 412 -13.56 -27.03 37.63
CA ASN A 412 -12.77 -26.55 38.75
C ASN A 412 -11.34 -27.08 38.66
N TRP A 413 -10.38 -26.25 39.04
CA TRP A 413 -8.96 -26.60 39.04
C TRP A 413 -8.52 -27.00 40.44
N PHE A 414 -7.86 -28.15 40.56
CA PHE A 414 -7.28 -28.62 41.81
C PHE A 414 -5.79 -28.98 41.65
N GLU A 415 -5.07 -28.97 42.77
CA GLU A 415 -3.67 -29.35 42.87
C GLU A 415 -3.58 -30.79 43.38
N ASP A 416 -2.73 -31.61 42.77
CA ASP A 416 -2.39 -32.95 43.26
C ASP A 416 -1.05 -32.87 44.01
N PRO A 417 -1.05 -32.86 45.36
CA PRO A 417 0.15 -32.73 46.16
C PRO A 417 1.06 -33.97 46.12
N GLU A 418 0.55 -35.13 45.68
CA GLU A 418 1.34 -36.37 45.55
C GLU A 418 2.15 -36.39 44.24
N GLN A 419 1.66 -35.71 43.19
CA GLN A 419 2.33 -35.59 41.91
C GLN A 419 3.20 -34.33 41.84
N THR A 420 4.48 -34.46 42.20
CA THR A 420 5.46 -33.36 42.15
C THR A 420 6.48 -33.52 41.03
N ILE A 421 6.96 -32.39 40.49
CA ILE A 421 8.08 -32.32 39.56
C ILE A 421 9.06 -31.25 40.02
N THR A 422 10.35 -31.56 40.02
CA THR A 422 11.40 -30.58 40.30
C THR A 422 12.17 -30.25 39.03
N ILE A 423 12.19 -28.98 38.66
CA ILE A 423 12.91 -28.48 37.49
C ILE A 423 14.14 -27.73 37.97
N LYS A 424 15.32 -28.10 37.45
CA LYS A 424 16.56 -27.34 37.71
C LYS A 424 16.49 -26.00 36.99
N ALA A 425 16.80 -24.93 37.70
CA ALA A 425 16.79 -23.57 37.16
C ALA A 425 17.74 -22.70 37.97
N ASP A 426 18.47 -21.82 37.29
CA ASP A 426 19.34 -20.81 37.92
C ASP A 426 18.60 -19.47 38.11
N TYR A 427 17.60 -19.21 37.27
CA TYR A 427 16.79 -18.01 37.26
C TYR A 427 15.30 -18.35 37.22
N VAL A 428 14.48 -17.56 37.92
CA VAL A 428 13.02 -17.69 37.93
C VAL A 428 12.41 -16.33 37.65
N ILE A 429 11.55 -16.26 36.64
CA ILE A 429 10.83 -15.04 36.27
C ILE A 429 9.34 -15.27 36.48
N SER A 430 8.72 -14.54 37.42
CA SER A 430 7.29 -14.61 37.66
C SER A 430 6.54 -13.63 36.75
N ALA A 431 5.64 -14.17 35.92
CA ALA A 431 4.89 -13.42 34.91
C ALA A 431 3.37 -13.58 35.09
N PHE A 432 2.86 -13.42 36.32
CA PHE A 432 1.46 -13.66 36.67
C PHE A 432 0.50 -12.51 36.38
N GLY A 433 1.00 -11.45 35.74
CA GLY A 433 0.27 -10.21 35.49
C GLY A 433 0.53 -9.14 36.55
N SER A 434 -0.29 -8.09 36.52
CA SER A 434 -0.07 -6.86 37.27
C SER A 434 -1.30 -6.46 38.08
N THR A 435 -1.13 -5.64 39.10
CA THR A 435 -2.17 -5.18 40.04
C THR A 435 -2.03 -3.70 40.37
N LEU A 436 -3.04 -3.16 41.06
CA LEU A 436 -3.01 -1.87 41.74
C LEU A 436 -3.21 -2.13 43.24
N GLY A 437 -2.19 -1.87 44.05
CA GLY A 437 -2.16 -2.17 45.49
C GLY A 437 -1.34 -1.20 46.35
N ASP A 438 -0.60 -0.25 45.74
CA ASP A 438 0.11 0.81 46.44
C ASP A 438 -0.88 1.74 47.17
N ASN A 439 -0.79 1.75 48.51
CA ASN A 439 -1.71 2.51 49.36
C ASN A 439 -1.62 4.03 49.09
N GLU A 440 -0.44 4.58 48.78
CA GLU A 440 -0.32 6.03 48.50
C GLU A 440 -1.05 6.40 47.20
N VAL A 441 -1.02 5.51 46.21
CA VAL A 441 -1.76 5.69 44.95
C VAL A 441 -3.26 5.57 45.18
N LEU A 442 -3.70 4.59 45.99
CA LEU A 442 -5.10 4.42 46.34
C LEU A 442 -5.65 5.60 47.15
N ASP A 443 -4.88 6.11 48.10
CA ASP A 443 -5.22 7.30 48.89
C ASP A 443 -5.31 8.55 47.99
N ALA A 444 -4.46 8.67 46.97
CA ALA A 444 -4.55 9.75 45.98
C ALA A 444 -5.81 9.70 45.10
N LEU A 445 -6.51 8.55 45.07
CA LEU A 445 -7.78 8.33 44.36
C LEU A 445 -9.00 8.41 45.29
N GLU A 446 -8.84 8.97 46.50
CA GLU A 446 -9.94 9.14 47.45
C GLU A 446 -11.17 9.80 46.81
N GLY A 447 -12.35 9.18 47.01
CA GLY A 447 -13.62 9.60 46.41
C GLY A 447 -13.98 8.92 45.09
N VAL A 448 -13.02 8.29 44.40
CA VAL A 448 -13.30 7.39 43.28
C VAL A 448 -13.73 6.03 43.82
N LYS A 449 -14.94 5.59 43.45
CA LYS A 449 -15.46 4.28 43.83
C LYS A 449 -14.65 3.18 43.16
N MET A 450 -14.19 2.21 43.95
CA MET A 450 -13.46 1.04 43.46
C MET A 450 -14.42 -0.15 43.27
N ASN A 451 -14.17 -0.96 42.26
CA ASN A 451 -14.89 -2.20 41.99
C ASN A 451 -14.37 -3.36 42.86
N ARG A 452 -15.00 -4.54 42.74
CA ARG A 452 -14.62 -5.75 43.52
C ARG A 452 -13.19 -6.26 43.28
N TRP A 453 -12.52 -5.78 42.22
CA TRP A 453 -11.17 -6.16 41.84
C TRP A 453 -10.11 -5.15 42.30
N GLY A 454 -10.51 -4.11 43.04
CA GLY A 454 -9.60 -3.07 43.54
C GLY A 454 -9.19 -2.05 42.47
N GLN A 455 -10.00 -1.88 41.42
CA GLN A 455 -9.77 -0.93 40.32
C GLN A 455 -10.85 0.15 40.31
N PRO A 456 -10.60 1.36 39.78
CA PRO A 456 -11.64 2.37 39.56
C PRO A 456 -12.85 1.81 38.82
N GLU A 457 -14.05 2.04 39.36
CA GLU A 457 -15.30 1.71 38.68
C GLU A 457 -15.57 2.77 37.60
N VAL A 458 -15.63 2.34 36.35
CA VAL A 458 -15.87 3.19 35.17
C VAL A 458 -17.16 2.81 34.47
N ASP A 459 -17.87 3.81 33.95
CA ASP A 459 -18.98 3.60 33.02
C ASP A 459 -18.42 3.20 31.64
N PRO A 460 -18.82 2.07 31.06
CA PRO A 460 -18.22 1.55 29.83
C PRO A 460 -18.57 2.36 28.56
N GLN A 461 -19.58 3.22 28.60
CA GLN A 461 -19.96 4.07 27.47
C GLN A 461 -19.26 5.44 27.49
N THR A 462 -18.88 5.90 28.68
CA THR A 462 -18.36 7.25 28.89
C THR A 462 -16.94 7.31 29.41
N GLN A 463 -16.45 6.22 30.01
CA GLN A 463 -15.21 6.12 30.79
C GLN A 463 -15.18 7.05 32.02
N GLY A 464 -16.35 7.54 32.45
CA GLY A 464 -16.50 8.36 33.65
C GLY A 464 -16.47 7.53 34.93
N THR A 465 -15.93 8.10 36.00
CA THR A 465 -15.92 7.48 37.34
C THR A 465 -17.12 7.94 38.18
N SER A 466 -17.13 7.64 39.48
CA SER A 466 -18.11 8.20 40.44
C SER A 466 -18.00 9.71 40.65
N LEU A 467 -16.94 10.34 40.15
CA LEU A 467 -16.75 11.79 40.15
C LEU A 467 -16.93 12.33 38.72
N ASP A 468 -17.89 13.22 38.51
CA ASP A 468 -18.26 13.75 37.17
C ASP A 468 -17.09 14.34 36.36
N TRP A 469 -16.04 14.79 37.03
CA TRP A 469 -14.87 15.46 36.45
C TRP A 469 -13.66 14.54 36.30
N VAL A 470 -13.76 13.28 36.73
CA VAL A 470 -12.69 12.28 36.69
C VAL A 470 -13.10 11.11 35.83
N PHE A 471 -12.23 10.78 34.88
CA PHE A 471 -12.36 9.68 33.93
C PHE A 471 -11.19 8.71 34.10
N ALA A 472 -11.35 7.46 33.71
CA ALA A 472 -10.26 6.48 33.75
C ALA A 472 -10.35 5.51 32.57
N GLY A 473 -9.23 4.96 32.11
CA GLY A 473 -9.20 4.06 30.96
C GLY A 473 -7.84 3.37 30.74
N GLY A 474 -7.82 2.36 29.89
CA GLY A 474 -6.71 1.42 29.77
C GLY A 474 -6.73 0.36 30.87
N ASP A 475 -5.59 -0.29 31.15
CA ASP A 475 -5.53 -1.42 32.08
C ASP A 475 -6.14 -1.12 33.47
N VAL A 476 -6.03 0.14 33.93
CA VAL A 476 -6.58 0.59 35.21
C VAL A 476 -8.11 0.57 35.24
N GLY A 477 -8.76 0.73 34.07
CA GLY A 477 -10.22 0.60 33.92
C GLY A 477 -10.72 -0.84 33.98
N GLY A 478 -9.82 -1.82 33.93
CA GLY A 478 -10.11 -3.24 34.18
C GLY A 478 -10.85 -4.00 33.07
N VAL A 479 -11.05 -3.39 31.91
CA VAL A 479 -11.68 -4.02 30.73
C VAL A 479 -10.69 -4.24 29.60
N ALA A 480 -9.83 -3.26 29.31
CA ALA A 480 -8.84 -3.37 28.25
C ALA A 480 -7.76 -4.41 28.60
N GLU A 481 -7.44 -5.28 27.64
CA GLU A 481 -6.32 -6.24 27.74
C GLU A 481 -5.23 -5.96 26.69
N THR A 482 -5.48 -5.00 25.79
CA THR A 482 -4.58 -4.67 24.67
C THR A 482 -4.30 -3.17 24.57
N THR A 483 -3.21 -2.82 23.87
CA THR A 483 -2.87 -1.42 23.57
C THR A 483 -3.97 -0.72 22.78
N VAL A 484 -4.61 -1.39 21.81
CA VAL A 484 -5.65 -0.76 20.97
C VAL A 484 -6.94 -0.50 21.74
N GLU A 485 -7.29 -1.35 22.70
CA GLU A 485 -8.42 -1.09 23.62
C GLU A 485 -8.10 0.06 24.57
N SER A 486 -6.89 0.10 25.13
CA SER A 486 -6.43 1.23 25.95
C SER A 486 -6.49 2.56 25.18
N VAL A 487 -6.07 2.57 23.91
CA VAL A 487 -6.22 3.73 23.02
C VAL A 487 -7.70 4.09 22.84
N ASN A 488 -8.58 3.10 22.67
CA ASN A 488 -10.00 3.33 22.50
C ASN A 488 -10.66 3.89 23.77
N ASP A 489 -10.28 3.43 24.96
CA ASP A 489 -10.77 4.01 26.22
C ASP A 489 -10.41 5.50 26.31
N GLY A 490 -9.16 5.86 25.96
CA GLY A 490 -8.75 7.26 25.86
C GLY A 490 -9.55 8.07 24.83
N LYS A 491 -9.89 7.46 23.68
CA LYS A 491 -10.72 8.07 22.63
C LYS A 491 -12.14 8.36 23.13
N ILE A 492 -12.76 7.38 23.80
CA ILE A 492 -14.11 7.52 24.39
C ILE A 492 -14.10 8.57 25.50
N ALA A 493 -13.10 8.53 26.39
CA ALA A 493 -12.95 9.49 27.47
C ALA A 493 -12.79 10.92 26.95
N ALA A 494 -12.01 11.14 25.89
CA ALA A 494 -11.79 12.47 25.32
C ALA A 494 -13.09 13.16 24.89
N TRP A 495 -14.02 12.43 24.27
CA TRP A 495 -15.33 12.97 23.89
C TRP A 495 -16.16 13.35 25.13
N ASN A 496 -16.15 12.53 26.17
CA ASN A 496 -16.97 12.77 27.36
C ASN A 496 -16.37 13.83 28.29
N ILE A 497 -15.04 13.92 28.37
CA ILE A 497 -14.32 15.06 28.97
C ILE A 497 -14.69 16.33 28.21
N HIS A 498 -14.71 16.30 26.88
CA HIS A 498 -15.12 17.44 26.09
C HIS A 498 -16.56 17.86 26.39
N ARG A 499 -17.52 16.92 26.43
CA ARG A 499 -18.91 17.20 26.80
C ARG A 499 -19.02 17.82 28.20
N TYR A 500 -18.31 17.25 29.17
CA TYR A 500 -18.28 17.75 30.54
C TYR A 500 -17.80 19.20 30.60
N ILE A 501 -16.63 19.49 30.01
CA ILE A 501 -16.06 20.85 30.01
C ILE A 501 -16.96 21.82 29.26
N GLN A 502 -17.43 21.49 28.06
CA GLN A 502 -18.32 22.37 27.30
C GLN A 502 -19.59 22.72 28.08
N LYS A 503 -20.19 21.74 28.77
CA LYS A 503 -21.35 21.96 29.64
C LYS A 503 -21.05 22.91 30.80
N LEU A 504 -19.87 22.85 31.43
CA LEU A 504 -19.48 23.80 32.49
C LEU A 504 -19.47 25.25 32.00
N HIS A 505 -19.17 25.47 30.72
CA HIS A 505 -19.16 26.79 30.10
C HIS A 505 -20.50 27.15 29.41
N GLY A 506 -21.57 26.36 29.62
CA GLY A 506 -22.88 26.59 29.03
C GLY A 506 -22.97 26.31 27.52
N ASN A 507 -22.00 25.59 26.96
CA ASN A 507 -21.99 25.19 25.55
C ASN A 507 -22.64 23.82 25.37
N GLU A 508 -23.45 23.66 24.32
CA GLU A 508 -24.07 22.39 23.95
C GLU A 508 -23.38 21.78 22.72
N VAL A 509 -22.91 20.53 22.85
CA VAL A 509 -22.18 19.82 21.79
C VAL A 509 -22.86 18.53 21.31
N GLY A 510 -24.08 18.27 21.80
CA GLY A 510 -24.88 17.09 21.44
C GLY A 510 -24.43 15.79 22.13
N ALA A 511 -25.14 14.70 21.82
CA ALA A 511 -24.85 13.36 22.33
C ALA A 511 -23.99 12.52 21.36
N GLU A 512 -24.11 12.77 20.06
CA GLU A 512 -23.38 12.05 19.01
C GLU A 512 -21.89 12.46 18.98
N PRO A 513 -20.94 11.53 19.13
CA PRO A 513 -19.52 11.84 19.09
C PRO A 513 -19.04 12.41 17.75
N LYS A 514 -18.38 13.57 17.80
CA LYS A 514 -17.76 14.25 16.64
C LYS A 514 -16.28 14.52 16.90
N LEU A 515 -15.49 13.45 16.96
CA LEU A 515 -14.04 13.57 17.16
C LEU A 515 -13.34 13.98 15.85
N PRO A 516 -12.47 15.01 15.86
CA PRO A 516 -11.76 15.43 14.65
C PRO A 516 -10.70 14.39 14.21
N MET A 517 -10.54 14.28 12.90
CA MET A 517 -9.54 13.42 12.25
C MET A 517 -8.10 13.90 12.49
N PHE A 518 -7.14 13.09 12.04
CA PHE A 518 -5.72 13.46 11.99
C PHE A 518 -5.45 14.38 10.79
N TYR A 519 -4.69 15.46 11.02
CA TYR A 519 -4.32 16.42 9.98
C TYR A 519 -2.83 16.72 9.98
N THR A 520 -2.30 17.04 8.79
CA THR A 520 -0.92 17.51 8.57
C THR A 520 -0.90 18.69 7.60
N PRO A 521 0.24 19.38 7.41
CA PRO A 521 0.36 20.42 6.36
C PRO A 521 0.06 19.90 4.94
N ILE A 522 0.14 18.60 4.68
CA ILE A 522 -0.24 18.02 3.39
C ILE A 522 -1.73 18.26 3.11
N ASP A 523 -2.60 18.24 4.12
CA ASP A 523 -4.05 18.44 3.92
C ASP A 523 -4.40 19.87 3.49
N GLU A 524 -3.52 20.84 3.75
CA GLU A 524 -3.67 22.24 3.36
C GLU A 524 -3.18 22.51 1.92
N VAL A 525 -2.62 21.50 1.23
CA VAL A 525 -2.17 21.66 -0.17
C VAL A 525 -3.37 21.87 -1.09
N ASP A 526 -3.31 22.96 -1.84
CA ASP A 526 -4.30 23.29 -2.86
C ASP A 526 -4.11 22.41 -4.11
N ILE A 527 -5.14 21.63 -4.40
CA ILE A 527 -5.25 20.79 -5.59
C ILE A 527 -6.36 21.29 -6.52
N SER A 528 -6.80 22.54 -6.39
CA SER A 528 -7.72 23.14 -7.34
C SER A 528 -7.01 23.43 -8.67
N VAL A 529 -7.78 23.41 -9.75
CA VAL A 529 -7.31 23.70 -11.10
C VAL A 529 -8.36 24.49 -11.86
N GLU A 530 -7.93 25.41 -12.71
CA GLU A 530 -8.81 26.15 -13.61
C GLU A 530 -8.55 25.73 -15.05
N MET A 531 -9.62 25.48 -15.80
CA MET A 531 -9.59 25.10 -17.20
C MET A 531 -10.73 25.80 -17.94
N CYS A 532 -10.42 26.54 -19.01
CA CYS A 532 -11.40 27.30 -19.80
C CYS A 532 -12.27 28.28 -18.97
N GLY A 533 -11.70 28.92 -17.94
CA GLY A 533 -12.44 29.80 -17.03
C GLY A 533 -13.35 29.09 -16.03
N VAL A 534 -13.35 27.76 -16.01
CA VAL A 534 -14.08 26.93 -15.04
C VAL A 534 -13.13 26.46 -13.95
N LYS A 535 -13.49 26.74 -12.68
CA LYS A 535 -12.68 26.37 -11.52
C LYS A 535 -13.15 25.03 -10.94
N PHE A 536 -12.22 24.09 -10.86
CA PHE A 536 -12.42 22.77 -10.27
C PHE A 536 -11.77 22.75 -8.88
N GLU A 537 -12.51 22.32 -7.85
CA GLU A 537 -11.97 22.20 -6.48
C GLU A 537 -10.88 21.13 -6.36
N ASN A 538 -10.94 20.11 -7.22
CA ASN A 538 -9.91 19.09 -7.43
C ASN A 538 -10.00 18.56 -8.87
N PRO A 539 -8.95 17.95 -9.44
CA PRO A 539 -8.93 17.57 -10.84
C PRO A 539 -9.65 16.25 -11.12
N PHE A 540 -10.29 15.60 -10.14
CA PHE A 540 -10.88 14.27 -10.30
C PHE A 540 -12.39 14.37 -10.54
N GLY A 541 -12.88 13.66 -11.56
CA GLY A 541 -14.29 13.62 -11.90
C GLY A 541 -14.77 12.27 -12.39
N LEU A 542 -16.07 12.03 -12.30
CA LEU A 542 -16.67 10.80 -12.84
C LEU A 542 -16.87 10.91 -14.35
N ALA A 543 -16.34 9.95 -15.10
CA ALA A 543 -16.55 9.84 -16.55
C ALA A 543 -18.03 9.57 -16.90
N SER A 544 -18.45 9.95 -18.11
CA SER A 544 -19.76 9.58 -18.67
C SER A 544 -19.83 8.06 -18.89
N ALA A 545 -20.38 7.33 -17.93
CA ALA A 545 -20.19 5.88 -17.80
C ALA A 545 -21.15 5.25 -16.76
N PRO A 546 -21.08 3.93 -16.45
CA PRO A 546 -21.94 3.30 -15.44
C PRO A 546 -21.96 4.00 -14.06
N PRO A 547 -20.84 4.54 -13.53
CA PRO A 547 -20.85 5.32 -12.29
C PRO A 547 -21.73 6.58 -12.32
N THR A 548 -22.16 7.05 -13.49
CA THR A 548 -23.05 8.20 -13.66
C THR A 548 -24.36 7.83 -14.36
N THR A 549 -24.82 6.59 -14.17
CA THR A 549 -26.08 6.08 -14.74
C THR A 549 -27.32 6.90 -14.32
N SER A 550 -27.30 7.56 -13.15
CA SER A 550 -28.43 8.33 -12.63
C SER A 550 -27.99 9.60 -11.88
N GLY A 551 -28.86 10.61 -11.84
CA GLY A 551 -28.64 11.85 -11.09
C GLY A 551 -28.40 11.62 -9.59
N ALA A 552 -29.06 10.63 -8.99
CA ALA A 552 -28.84 10.26 -7.58
C ALA A 552 -27.44 9.70 -7.33
N MET A 553 -26.83 9.02 -8.30
CA MET A 553 -25.43 8.60 -8.21
C MET A 553 -24.48 9.80 -8.30
N CYS A 554 -24.74 10.71 -9.25
CA CYS A 554 -23.95 11.95 -9.39
C CYS A 554 -23.99 12.80 -8.11
N ARG A 555 -25.16 12.94 -7.48
CA ARG A 555 -25.31 13.60 -6.17
C ARG A 555 -24.42 12.97 -5.11
N ARG A 556 -24.52 11.64 -4.93
CA ARG A 556 -23.70 10.93 -3.93
C ARG A 556 -22.21 11.10 -4.20
N ALA A 557 -21.78 11.13 -5.46
CA ALA A 557 -20.40 11.42 -5.80
C ALA A 557 -19.96 12.82 -5.34
N PHE A 558 -20.77 13.86 -5.56
CA PHE A 558 -20.46 15.20 -5.03
C PHE A 558 -20.42 15.24 -3.50
N GLU A 559 -21.31 14.52 -2.82
CA GLU A 559 -21.30 14.37 -1.36
C GLU A 559 -20.01 13.70 -0.87
N GLN A 560 -19.42 12.79 -1.65
CA GLN A 560 -18.12 12.17 -1.34
C GLN A 560 -16.90 13.06 -1.68
N GLY A 561 -17.07 14.16 -2.41
CA GLY A 561 -15.99 15.12 -2.68
C GLY A 561 -15.47 15.19 -4.12
N TRP A 562 -16.09 14.49 -5.08
CA TRP A 562 -15.72 14.57 -6.51
C TRP A 562 -15.82 16.00 -7.04
N GLY A 563 -14.75 16.49 -7.68
CA GLY A 563 -14.67 17.88 -8.15
C GLY A 563 -15.61 18.17 -9.33
N PHE A 564 -15.86 17.16 -10.17
CA PHE A 564 -16.79 17.24 -11.28
C PHE A 564 -17.42 15.90 -11.62
N ILE A 565 -18.53 15.92 -12.35
CA ILE A 565 -19.15 14.72 -12.92
C ILE A 565 -19.53 14.96 -14.37
N LEU A 566 -19.55 13.88 -15.16
CA LEU A 566 -20.22 13.85 -16.44
C LEU A 566 -21.53 13.11 -16.34
N THR A 567 -22.62 13.66 -16.87
CA THR A 567 -23.84 12.87 -17.08
C THR A 567 -23.52 11.66 -17.96
N LYS A 568 -24.22 10.54 -17.79
CA LYS A 568 -24.21 9.50 -18.83
C LYS A 568 -24.71 10.15 -20.13
N THR A 569 -24.03 9.87 -21.24
CA THR A 569 -24.37 10.46 -22.54
C THR A 569 -25.87 10.30 -22.82
N TYR A 570 -26.56 11.38 -23.16
CA TYR A 570 -27.97 11.35 -23.57
C TYR A 570 -28.16 12.04 -24.93
N GLY A 571 -29.20 11.62 -25.64
CA GLY A 571 -29.61 12.22 -26.91
C GLY A 571 -31.00 12.84 -26.80
N LEU A 572 -31.53 13.28 -27.93
CA LEU A 572 -32.94 13.66 -28.03
C LEU A 572 -33.85 12.44 -27.83
N ASP A 573 -35.11 12.66 -27.48
CA ASP A 573 -36.05 11.56 -27.19
C ASP A 573 -36.29 10.65 -28.41
N LYS A 574 -36.11 11.17 -29.64
CA LYS A 574 -36.16 10.38 -30.89
C LYS A 574 -35.00 9.38 -31.03
N ASP A 575 -33.91 9.60 -30.29
CA ASP A 575 -32.68 8.78 -30.32
C ASP A 575 -32.58 7.85 -29.11
N LEU A 576 -33.66 7.69 -28.34
CA LEU A 576 -33.71 6.75 -27.21
C LEU A 576 -33.27 5.34 -27.63
N VAL A 577 -32.54 4.70 -26.71
CA VAL A 577 -31.96 3.37 -26.91
C VAL A 577 -32.44 2.41 -25.83
N THR A 578 -32.29 1.12 -26.10
CA THR A 578 -32.50 0.03 -25.15
C THR A 578 -31.23 -0.80 -25.07
N ASN A 579 -30.70 -1.00 -23.87
CA ASN A 579 -29.52 -1.83 -23.65
C ASN A 579 -29.85 -3.32 -23.73
N VAL A 580 -28.85 -4.12 -24.12
CA VAL A 580 -28.90 -5.60 -24.03
C VAL A 580 -28.34 -6.10 -22.69
N SER A 581 -28.48 -7.39 -22.41
CA SER A 581 -27.88 -8.05 -21.24
C SER A 581 -27.51 -9.50 -21.53
N PRO A 582 -26.36 -10.01 -21.02
CA PRO A 582 -25.29 -9.30 -20.29
C PRO A 582 -24.53 -8.31 -21.18
N ARG A 583 -23.96 -7.25 -20.58
CA ARG A 583 -23.32 -6.15 -21.34
C ARG A 583 -22.05 -5.56 -20.75
N ILE A 584 -21.68 -5.88 -19.51
CA ILE A 584 -20.42 -5.46 -18.88
C ILE A 584 -19.78 -6.71 -18.29
N VAL A 585 -18.53 -6.96 -18.65
CA VAL A 585 -17.79 -8.14 -18.20
C VAL A 585 -16.39 -7.77 -17.71
N ARG A 586 -15.84 -8.57 -16.79
CA ARG A 586 -14.44 -8.48 -16.38
C ARG A 586 -13.48 -8.65 -17.56
N GLY A 587 -12.31 -8.07 -17.43
CA GLY A 587 -11.20 -8.26 -18.36
C GLY A 587 -10.56 -9.64 -18.28
N SER A 588 -10.04 -10.17 -19.38
CA SER A 588 -9.14 -11.32 -19.41
C SER A 588 -7.65 -10.91 -19.47
N THR A 589 -7.38 -9.60 -19.44
CA THR A 589 -6.06 -8.99 -19.71
C THR A 589 -4.98 -9.30 -18.68
N SER A 590 -5.36 -9.76 -17.48
CA SER A 590 -4.44 -10.11 -16.39
C SER A 590 -4.58 -11.58 -15.94
N GLY A 591 -5.06 -12.45 -16.83
CA GLY A 591 -5.28 -13.86 -16.52
C GLY A 591 -6.50 -14.10 -15.61
N PRO A 592 -6.62 -15.30 -14.99
CA PRO A 592 -7.79 -15.72 -14.22
C PRO A 592 -7.78 -15.15 -12.78
N ILE A 593 -7.54 -13.85 -12.63
CA ILE A 593 -7.54 -13.15 -11.33
C ILE A 593 -8.89 -12.46 -11.11
N TYR A 594 -9.69 -12.95 -10.16
CA TYR A 594 -11.03 -12.46 -9.83
C TYR A 594 -11.03 -11.49 -8.63
N GLY A 595 -12.18 -10.85 -8.39
CA GLY A 595 -12.35 -9.93 -7.27
C GLY A 595 -11.74 -8.54 -7.56
N PRO A 596 -11.08 -7.91 -6.57
CA PRO A 596 -10.58 -6.53 -6.67
C PRO A 596 -9.53 -6.37 -7.78
N ASN A 597 -9.29 -5.11 -8.15
CA ASN A 597 -8.22 -4.73 -9.07
C ASN A 597 -8.28 -5.40 -10.45
N GLN A 598 -9.47 -5.44 -11.07
CA GLN A 598 -9.60 -5.89 -12.45
C GLN A 598 -8.82 -4.97 -13.39
N GLY A 599 -7.87 -5.53 -14.14
CA GLY A 599 -7.03 -4.77 -15.08
C GLY A 599 -7.81 -4.17 -16.24
N SER A 600 -9.00 -4.68 -16.53
CA SER A 600 -9.93 -4.08 -17.49
C SER A 600 -11.36 -4.53 -17.27
N PHE A 601 -12.28 -3.81 -17.91
CA PHE A 601 -13.64 -4.27 -18.20
C PHE A 601 -13.91 -4.11 -19.68
N LEU A 602 -14.76 -4.96 -20.24
CA LEU A 602 -15.36 -4.74 -21.56
C LEU A 602 -16.85 -4.45 -21.40
N ASN A 603 -17.35 -3.48 -22.16
CA ASN A 603 -18.78 -3.19 -22.23
C ASN A 603 -19.29 -3.13 -23.68
N ILE A 604 -20.55 -3.54 -23.85
CA ILE A 604 -21.37 -3.32 -25.05
C ILE A 604 -22.61 -2.48 -24.67
N GLU A 605 -22.41 -1.48 -23.80
CA GLU A 605 -23.45 -0.60 -23.28
C GLU A 605 -23.61 0.67 -24.13
N LEU A 606 -24.83 1.02 -24.49
CA LEU A 606 -25.14 2.20 -25.29
C LEU A 606 -25.10 3.51 -24.46
N ILE A 607 -25.65 4.58 -25.03
CA ILE A 607 -25.95 5.81 -24.29
C ILE A 607 -27.05 5.58 -23.23
N SER A 608 -27.39 6.61 -22.48
CA SER A 608 -28.39 6.55 -21.42
C SER A 608 -29.76 6.09 -21.95
N GLU A 609 -30.41 5.17 -21.23
CA GLU A 609 -31.82 4.80 -21.45
C GLU A 609 -32.78 5.82 -20.84
N LYS A 610 -32.27 6.85 -20.15
CA LYS A 610 -33.07 7.92 -19.56
C LYS A 610 -33.22 9.07 -20.56
N SER A 611 -34.41 9.65 -20.61
CA SER A 611 -34.76 10.74 -21.53
C SER A 611 -33.93 12.00 -21.33
N MET A 612 -33.91 12.86 -22.34
CA MET A 612 -33.28 14.17 -22.25
C MET A 612 -33.85 14.95 -21.06
N ASN A 613 -35.17 14.99 -20.91
CA ASN A 613 -35.83 15.77 -19.85
C ASN A 613 -35.39 15.33 -18.44
N TYR A 614 -35.14 14.03 -18.22
CA TYR A 614 -34.57 13.54 -16.96
C TYR A 614 -33.20 14.17 -16.68
N TRP A 615 -32.32 14.21 -17.69
CA TRP A 615 -30.98 14.76 -17.52
C TRP A 615 -30.97 16.27 -17.37
N LEU A 616 -31.79 16.99 -18.13
CA LEU A 616 -31.94 18.44 -17.97
C LEU A 616 -32.42 18.79 -16.55
N GLN A 617 -33.39 18.04 -16.02
CA GLN A 617 -33.85 18.23 -14.64
C GLN A 617 -32.76 17.89 -13.62
N THR A 618 -32.02 16.80 -13.85
CA THR A 618 -30.88 16.40 -13.01
C THR A 618 -29.81 17.49 -12.95
N ILE A 619 -29.44 18.10 -14.09
CA ILE A 619 -28.44 19.16 -14.15
C ILE A 619 -28.89 20.36 -13.31
N ARG A 620 -30.15 20.81 -13.46
CA ARG A 620 -30.72 21.91 -12.66
C ARG A 620 -30.63 21.63 -11.17
N GLU A 621 -31.01 20.43 -10.74
CA GLU A 621 -30.99 20.02 -9.33
C GLU A 621 -29.57 19.94 -8.77
N LEU A 622 -28.63 19.35 -9.51
CA LEU A 622 -27.24 19.24 -9.08
C LEU A 622 -26.59 20.62 -8.98
N LYS A 623 -26.82 21.52 -9.92
CA LYS A 623 -26.25 22.87 -9.87
C LYS A 623 -26.90 23.76 -8.81
N ARG A 624 -28.19 23.58 -8.54
CA ARG A 624 -28.87 24.24 -7.41
C ARG A 624 -28.25 23.82 -6.08
N ASP A 625 -28.00 22.52 -5.90
CA ASP A 625 -27.58 21.98 -4.61
C ASP A 625 -26.05 22.00 -4.42
N PHE A 626 -25.29 22.01 -5.52
CA PHE A 626 -23.83 22.00 -5.54
C PHE A 626 -23.27 23.07 -6.51
N PRO A 627 -23.45 24.37 -6.22
CA PRO A 627 -23.14 25.44 -7.18
C PRO A 627 -21.66 25.51 -7.58
N THR A 628 -20.74 25.13 -6.69
CA THR A 628 -19.29 25.13 -6.93
C THR A 628 -18.78 23.85 -7.61
N ARG A 629 -19.60 22.79 -7.66
CA ARG A 629 -19.24 21.54 -8.32
C ARG A 629 -19.55 21.60 -9.80
N ILE A 630 -18.67 21.03 -10.61
CA ILE A 630 -18.78 21.14 -12.06
C ILE A 630 -19.61 19.99 -12.63
N VAL A 631 -20.67 20.32 -13.36
CA VAL A 631 -21.53 19.37 -14.08
C VAL A 631 -21.26 19.50 -15.58
N VAL A 632 -20.72 18.44 -16.16
CA VAL A 632 -20.49 18.35 -17.60
C VAL A 632 -21.61 17.53 -18.23
N ALA A 633 -22.37 18.13 -19.15
CA ALA A 633 -23.41 17.41 -19.88
C ALA A 633 -22.80 16.65 -21.07
N SER A 634 -22.77 15.31 -20.98
CA SER A 634 -22.35 14.47 -22.09
C SER A 634 -23.55 14.27 -23.04
N ILE A 635 -23.41 14.70 -24.30
CA ILE A 635 -24.49 14.70 -25.28
C ILE A 635 -24.08 14.03 -26.59
N MET A 636 -25.06 13.51 -27.33
CA MET A 636 -24.83 12.87 -28.64
C MET A 636 -26.08 12.92 -29.52
N CYS A 637 -25.89 13.23 -30.80
CA CYS A 637 -26.92 13.22 -31.84
C CYS A 637 -26.41 12.48 -33.09
N VAL A 638 -27.34 12.16 -34.02
CA VAL A 638 -26.99 11.90 -35.43
C VAL A 638 -26.22 13.08 -36.02
N TYR A 639 -25.58 12.87 -37.18
CA TYR A 639 -24.98 13.95 -37.95
C TYR A 639 -26.03 14.89 -38.56
N ASP A 640 -26.70 15.65 -37.70
CA ASP A 640 -27.71 16.64 -38.05
C ASP A 640 -27.47 17.93 -37.26
N LYS A 641 -27.42 19.06 -37.98
CA LYS A 641 -27.12 20.35 -37.38
C LYS A 641 -28.16 20.77 -36.33
N ASN A 642 -29.44 20.60 -36.63
CA ASN A 642 -30.51 21.09 -35.76
C ASN A 642 -30.53 20.31 -34.44
N ASP A 643 -30.29 19.01 -34.51
CA ASP A 643 -30.25 18.16 -33.33
C ASP A 643 -29.12 18.54 -32.36
N TRP A 644 -27.90 18.72 -32.89
CA TRP A 644 -26.76 19.15 -32.08
C TRP A 644 -26.98 20.54 -31.47
N VAL A 645 -27.56 21.48 -32.24
CA VAL A 645 -27.87 22.83 -31.76
C VAL A 645 -28.93 22.78 -30.66
N GLU A 646 -30.04 22.08 -30.87
CA GLU A 646 -31.13 21.96 -29.88
C GLU A 646 -30.61 21.34 -28.58
N LEU A 647 -29.96 20.19 -28.67
CA LEU A 647 -29.52 19.46 -27.48
C LEU A 647 -28.46 20.23 -26.69
N ALA A 648 -27.53 20.90 -27.38
CA ALA A 648 -26.52 21.73 -26.75
C ALA A 648 -27.14 22.93 -26.02
N GLN A 649 -28.03 23.68 -26.68
CA GLN A 649 -28.72 24.84 -26.08
C GLN A 649 -29.53 24.45 -24.86
N ARG A 650 -30.33 23.38 -24.96
CA ARG A 650 -31.14 22.92 -23.84
C ARG A 650 -30.30 22.45 -22.65
N SER A 651 -29.12 21.90 -22.90
CA SER A 651 -28.19 21.47 -21.86
C SER A 651 -27.50 22.67 -21.17
N GLU A 652 -27.13 23.69 -21.94
CA GLU A 652 -26.65 24.98 -21.40
C GLU A 652 -27.74 25.68 -20.57
N GLU A 653 -28.97 25.76 -21.06
CA GLU A 653 -30.13 26.34 -20.36
C GLU A 653 -30.47 25.61 -19.06
N ALA A 654 -30.19 24.30 -18.97
CA ALA A 654 -30.35 23.54 -17.74
C ALA A 654 -29.27 23.88 -16.68
N GLY A 655 -28.22 24.60 -17.07
CA GLY A 655 -27.15 25.06 -16.19
C GLY A 655 -25.87 24.22 -16.24
N ALA A 656 -25.66 23.40 -17.28
CA ALA A 656 -24.40 22.67 -17.42
C ALA A 656 -23.22 23.65 -17.49
N ASP A 657 -22.12 23.35 -16.80
CA ASP A 657 -20.93 24.21 -16.80
C ASP A 657 -20.09 23.99 -18.07
N ILE A 658 -20.10 22.76 -18.59
CA ILE A 658 -19.33 22.32 -19.77
C ILE A 658 -20.18 21.31 -20.54
N LEU A 659 -20.03 21.25 -21.87
CA LEU A 659 -20.56 20.14 -22.68
C LEU A 659 -19.44 19.16 -23.07
N GLU A 660 -19.72 17.86 -23.04
CA GLU A 660 -18.87 16.84 -23.66
C GLU A 660 -19.60 16.22 -24.86
N LEU A 661 -19.04 16.36 -26.06
CA LEU A 661 -19.65 15.80 -27.28
C LEU A 661 -19.18 14.37 -27.47
N ASN A 662 -20.05 13.38 -27.30
CA ASN A 662 -19.65 11.98 -27.45
C ASN A 662 -19.60 11.60 -28.93
N LEU A 663 -18.42 11.73 -29.54
CA LEU A 663 -18.16 11.33 -30.92
C LEU A 663 -17.43 9.97 -30.99
N SER A 664 -17.54 9.14 -29.95
CA SER A 664 -16.52 8.09 -29.75
C SER A 664 -17.03 6.73 -29.32
N CYS A 665 -18.33 6.58 -29.04
CA CYS A 665 -18.88 5.27 -28.67
C CYS A 665 -18.61 4.24 -29.78
N PRO A 666 -17.85 3.14 -29.53
CA PRO A 666 -17.39 2.25 -30.58
C PRO A 666 -18.42 1.19 -30.99
N HIS A 667 -19.57 1.10 -30.32
CA HIS A 667 -20.54 0.03 -30.53
C HIS A 667 -21.99 0.53 -30.50
N GLY A 668 -22.85 -0.10 -31.32
CA GLY A 668 -24.29 0.11 -31.41
C GLY A 668 -24.78 1.50 -31.87
N MET A 669 -23.90 2.51 -31.90
CA MET A 669 -24.22 3.87 -32.35
C MET A 669 -23.68 4.17 -33.75
N GLY A 670 -22.58 3.51 -34.16
CA GLY A 670 -22.02 3.67 -35.52
C GLY A 670 -22.99 3.24 -36.62
N GLU A 671 -23.79 2.21 -36.36
CA GLU A 671 -24.86 1.73 -37.26
C GLU A 671 -25.97 2.76 -37.48
N LYS A 672 -26.07 3.77 -36.60
CA LYS A 672 -26.98 4.92 -36.72
C LYS A 672 -26.28 6.19 -37.24
N GLY A 673 -25.02 6.10 -37.68
CA GLY A 673 -24.23 7.26 -38.10
C GLY A 673 -23.85 8.19 -36.94
N MET A 674 -23.74 7.66 -35.72
CA MET A 674 -23.38 8.40 -34.50
C MET A 674 -22.10 7.86 -33.84
N GLY A 675 -21.58 8.58 -32.85
CA GLY A 675 -20.46 8.12 -32.03
C GLY A 675 -19.21 7.93 -32.88
N LEU A 676 -18.60 6.74 -32.81
CA LEU A 676 -17.36 6.42 -33.55
C LEU A 676 -17.46 6.71 -35.06
N ALA A 677 -18.64 6.56 -35.68
CA ALA A 677 -18.83 6.88 -37.09
C ALA A 677 -18.52 8.34 -37.42
N CYS A 678 -18.72 9.26 -36.47
CA CYS A 678 -18.36 10.68 -36.62
C CYS A 678 -16.92 10.96 -36.18
N GLY A 679 -16.49 10.42 -35.03
CA GLY A 679 -15.19 10.79 -34.43
C GLY A 679 -13.95 10.23 -35.10
N GLN A 680 -14.09 9.48 -36.19
CA GLN A 680 -12.97 9.01 -37.03
C GLN A 680 -12.71 9.94 -38.22
N ASP A 681 -13.63 10.85 -38.53
CA ASP A 681 -13.54 11.75 -39.68
C ASP A 681 -13.28 13.20 -39.19
N PRO A 682 -12.11 13.79 -39.51
CA PRO A 682 -11.78 15.16 -39.12
C PRO A 682 -12.79 16.21 -39.61
N ASP A 683 -13.34 16.07 -40.82
CA ASP A 683 -14.24 17.08 -41.39
C ASP A 683 -15.58 17.09 -40.66
N ILE A 684 -16.10 15.90 -40.35
CA ILE A 684 -17.32 15.72 -39.54
C ILE A 684 -17.12 16.30 -38.14
N VAL A 685 -15.99 16.00 -37.48
CA VAL A 685 -15.69 16.49 -36.13
C VAL A 685 -15.60 18.02 -36.10
N LYS A 686 -14.93 18.60 -37.11
CA LYS A 686 -14.87 20.06 -37.27
C LYS A 686 -16.27 20.64 -37.42
N GLN A 687 -17.08 20.08 -38.32
CA GLN A 687 -18.40 20.62 -38.63
C GLN A 687 -19.37 20.52 -37.44
N ILE A 688 -19.38 19.40 -36.69
CA ILE A 688 -20.15 19.28 -35.44
C ILE A 688 -19.70 20.33 -34.42
N SER A 689 -18.38 20.52 -34.28
CA SER A 689 -17.82 21.52 -33.36
C SER A 689 -18.26 22.93 -33.74
N GLU A 690 -18.27 23.28 -35.03
CA GLU A 690 -18.77 24.58 -35.52
C GLU A 690 -20.25 24.79 -35.18
N TRP A 691 -21.07 23.74 -35.35
CA TRP A 691 -22.49 23.80 -35.02
C TRP A 691 -22.70 24.06 -33.53
N VAL A 692 -22.04 23.29 -32.66
CA VAL A 692 -22.16 23.44 -31.21
C VAL A 692 -21.61 24.79 -30.75
N ARG A 693 -20.44 25.22 -31.26
CA ARG A 693 -19.88 26.53 -30.91
C ARG A 693 -20.82 27.67 -31.26
N SER A 694 -21.53 27.57 -32.39
CA SER A 694 -22.52 28.58 -32.81
C SER A 694 -23.78 28.59 -31.94
N ALA A 695 -24.03 27.51 -31.21
CA ALA A 695 -25.25 27.30 -30.43
C ALA A 695 -25.13 27.73 -28.96
N VAL A 696 -23.96 27.55 -28.34
CA VAL A 696 -23.75 27.75 -26.89
C VAL A 696 -22.58 28.70 -26.60
N LYS A 697 -22.50 29.21 -25.37
CA LYS A 697 -21.39 30.05 -24.87
C LYS A 697 -20.49 29.33 -23.88
N ILE A 698 -21.01 28.36 -23.13
CA ILE A 698 -20.21 27.53 -22.23
C ILE A 698 -19.13 26.74 -22.98
N PRO A 699 -18.04 26.33 -22.30
CA PRO A 699 -17.02 25.50 -22.92
C PRO A 699 -17.55 24.14 -23.40
N PHE A 700 -17.03 23.62 -24.49
CA PHE A 700 -17.32 22.24 -24.92
C PHE A 700 -16.10 21.46 -25.40
N PHE A 701 -16.17 20.14 -25.21
CA PHE A 701 -15.07 19.21 -25.42
C PHE A 701 -15.55 17.99 -26.21
N PRO A 702 -15.16 17.85 -27.48
CA PRO A 702 -15.34 16.59 -28.20
C PRO A 702 -14.55 15.47 -27.52
N LYS A 703 -15.26 14.41 -27.12
CA LYS A 703 -14.63 13.18 -26.62
C LYS A 703 -14.18 12.35 -27.79
N MET A 704 -12.89 12.02 -27.82
CA MET A 704 -12.22 11.33 -28.93
C MET A 704 -12.05 9.84 -28.69
N THR A 705 -12.04 9.11 -29.80
CA THR A 705 -11.89 7.66 -29.82
C THR A 705 -10.41 7.32 -29.97
N PRO A 706 -9.88 6.32 -29.26
CA PRO A 706 -8.53 5.84 -29.52
C PRO A 706 -8.46 4.92 -30.75
N ASN A 707 -9.60 4.60 -31.37
CA ASN A 707 -9.74 3.64 -32.47
C ASN A 707 -9.49 4.31 -33.84
N ILE A 708 -8.39 5.03 -33.97
CA ILE A 708 -8.00 5.82 -35.13
C ILE A 708 -6.49 5.81 -35.32
N THR A 709 -6.05 6.11 -36.53
CA THR A 709 -4.64 6.16 -36.89
C THR A 709 -3.91 7.32 -36.22
N ASP A 710 -4.42 8.55 -36.37
CA ASP A 710 -3.82 9.75 -35.78
C ASP A 710 -4.86 10.61 -35.05
N ILE A 711 -4.88 10.51 -33.73
CA ILE A 711 -5.78 11.30 -32.87
C ILE A 711 -5.48 12.80 -32.91
N ARG A 712 -4.28 13.21 -33.33
CA ARG A 712 -3.92 14.63 -33.42
C ARG A 712 -4.71 15.33 -34.53
N GLU A 713 -5.00 14.64 -35.64
CA GLU A 713 -5.81 15.19 -36.73
C GLU A 713 -7.22 15.54 -36.26
N ILE A 714 -7.83 14.63 -35.50
CA ILE A 714 -9.15 14.83 -34.90
C ILE A 714 -9.12 15.98 -33.88
N ALA A 715 -8.09 16.05 -33.03
CA ALA A 715 -7.94 17.15 -32.07
C ALA A 715 -7.76 18.52 -32.77
N ARG A 716 -6.98 18.57 -33.86
CA ARG A 716 -6.84 19.77 -34.71
C ARG A 716 -8.16 20.19 -35.32
N ALA A 717 -8.92 19.24 -35.84
CA ALA A 717 -10.23 19.50 -36.42
C ALA A 717 -11.24 20.03 -35.38
N ALA A 718 -11.29 19.41 -34.20
CA ALA A 718 -12.10 19.90 -33.08
C ALA A 718 -11.74 21.35 -32.71
N LYS A 719 -10.45 21.64 -32.53
CA LYS A 719 -9.95 23.00 -32.24
C LYS A 719 -10.31 23.98 -33.36
N ALA A 720 -10.13 23.59 -34.63
CA ALA A 720 -10.46 24.42 -35.78
C ALA A 720 -11.97 24.72 -35.88
N GLY A 721 -12.83 23.80 -35.42
CA GLY A 721 -14.27 24.00 -35.33
C GLY A 721 -14.72 24.79 -34.09
N GLY A 722 -13.78 25.25 -33.24
CA GLY A 722 -14.08 26.10 -32.09
C GLY A 722 -14.29 25.36 -30.77
N ALA A 723 -13.91 24.09 -30.66
CA ALA A 723 -13.87 23.40 -29.37
C ALA A 723 -12.88 24.06 -28.41
N ASP A 724 -13.25 24.15 -27.12
CA ASP A 724 -12.43 24.75 -26.08
C ASP A 724 -11.34 23.79 -25.56
N GLY A 725 -11.49 22.50 -25.85
CA GLY A 725 -10.57 21.43 -25.52
C GLY A 725 -11.06 20.09 -26.05
N VAL A 726 -10.43 19.00 -25.62
CA VAL A 726 -10.85 17.63 -25.98
C VAL A 726 -10.82 16.68 -24.79
N THR A 727 -11.66 15.65 -24.81
CA THR A 727 -11.54 14.52 -23.88
C THR A 727 -10.79 13.37 -24.55
N ALA A 728 -9.68 12.92 -23.95
CA ALA A 728 -8.81 11.87 -24.47
C ALA A 728 -8.61 10.75 -23.42
N THR A 729 -9.15 9.53 -23.59
CA THR A 729 -9.98 9.03 -24.71
C THR A 729 -11.19 8.22 -24.23
N ASN A 730 -12.06 7.85 -25.16
CA ASN A 730 -13.04 6.78 -24.95
C ASN A 730 -12.36 5.40 -24.93
N THR A 731 -13.16 4.34 -24.89
CA THR A 731 -12.75 2.93 -24.81
C THR A 731 -12.11 2.40 -26.10
N VAL A 732 -11.29 1.36 -25.95
CA VAL A 732 -10.63 0.67 -27.08
C VAL A 732 -11.52 -0.47 -27.58
N SER A 733 -11.81 -0.52 -28.87
CA SER A 733 -12.65 -1.57 -29.47
C SER A 733 -11.96 -2.92 -29.37
N THR A 734 -12.62 -3.93 -28.79
CA THR A 734 -12.01 -5.23 -28.46
C THR A 734 -13.06 -6.34 -28.38
N LEU A 735 -12.60 -7.60 -28.44
CA LEU A 735 -13.34 -8.80 -28.04
C LEU A 735 -12.63 -9.46 -26.85
N MET A 736 -13.31 -9.58 -25.70
CA MET A 736 -12.62 -9.84 -24.42
C MET A 736 -12.30 -11.31 -24.15
N HIS A 737 -13.26 -12.20 -24.36
CA HIS A 737 -13.12 -13.61 -24.02
C HIS A 737 -13.93 -14.49 -24.95
N MET A 738 -13.35 -15.65 -25.31
CA MET A 738 -14.05 -16.79 -25.90
C MET A 738 -13.71 -18.02 -25.08
N ASN A 739 -14.71 -18.85 -24.80
CA ASN A 739 -14.48 -20.14 -24.17
C ASN A 739 -13.92 -21.17 -25.18
N ALA A 740 -13.61 -22.38 -24.70
CA ALA A 740 -13.05 -23.45 -25.53
C ALA A 740 -13.99 -23.93 -26.66
N GLN A 741 -15.27 -23.59 -26.59
CA GLN A 741 -16.29 -23.91 -27.60
C GLN A 741 -16.48 -22.78 -28.62
N GLY A 742 -15.73 -21.68 -28.50
CA GLY A 742 -15.85 -20.52 -29.39
C GLY A 742 -17.00 -19.58 -29.03
N VAL A 743 -17.66 -19.76 -27.88
CA VAL A 743 -18.72 -18.86 -27.41
C VAL A 743 -18.08 -17.68 -26.67
N ALA A 744 -18.46 -16.47 -27.05
CA ALA A 744 -17.93 -15.24 -26.46
C ALA A 744 -18.53 -14.94 -25.08
N TRP A 745 -17.86 -14.07 -24.33
CA TRP A 745 -18.41 -13.44 -23.13
C TRP A 745 -18.16 -11.91 -23.17
N PRO A 746 -19.22 -11.07 -23.15
CA PRO A 746 -20.64 -11.42 -22.96
C PRO A 746 -21.25 -12.14 -24.17
N ASN A 747 -22.26 -12.98 -23.91
CA ASN A 747 -23.12 -13.58 -24.93
C ASN A 747 -24.59 -13.23 -24.66
N VAL A 748 -25.35 -12.89 -25.70
CA VAL A 748 -26.70 -12.34 -25.62
C VAL A 748 -27.68 -13.22 -26.39
N GLY A 749 -28.82 -13.51 -25.78
CA GLY A 749 -29.89 -14.34 -26.36
C GLY A 749 -29.56 -15.82 -26.45
N GLU A 750 -30.50 -16.61 -26.95
CA GLU A 750 -30.38 -18.08 -27.09
C GLU A 750 -29.24 -18.49 -28.05
N GLU A 751 -29.01 -17.68 -29.09
CA GLU A 751 -27.91 -17.87 -30.05
C GLU A 751 -26.53 -17.51 -29.47
N ALA A 752 -26.46 -17.02 -28.23
CA ALA A 752 -25.22 -16.63 -27.56
C ALA A 752 -24.35 -15.64 -28.37
N ARG A 753 -25.00 -14.65 -29.01
CA ARG A 753 -24.34 -13.68 -29.89
C ARG A 753 -23.54 -12.64 -29.11
N THR A 754 -22.58 -12.00 -29.77
CA THR A 754 -21.86 -10.85 -29.21
C THR A 754 -21.54 -9.83 -30.31
N THR A 755 -21.02 -8.67 -29.91
CA THR A 755 -20.43 -7.66 -30.80
C THR A 755 -19.13 -7.14 -30.19
N TYR A 756 -18.34 -6.38 -30.96
CA TYR A 756 -17.15 -5.71 -30.41
C TYR A 756 -17.58 -4.70 -29.34
N GLY A 757 -16.91 -4.76 -28.20
CA GLY A 757 -17.17 -3.87 -27.07
C GLY A 757 -16.03 -2.89 -26.83
N GLY A 758 -16.28 -1.93 -25.95
CA GLY A 758 -15.28 -1.00 -25.45
C GLY A 758 -14.53 -1.55 -24.25
N MET A 759 -13.23 -1.82 -24.40
CA MET A 759 -12.32 -2.11 -23.29
C MET A 759 -11.94 -0.82 -22.56
N SER A 760 -11.98 -0.88 -21.23
CA SER A 760 -11.65 0.20 -20.28
C SER A 760 -10.69 -0.31 -19.20
N GLY A 761 -10.28 0.55 -18.26
CA GLY A 761 -9.42 0.19 -17.13
C GLY A 761 -7.93 0.38 -17.40
N SER A 762 -7.08 -0.11 -16.48
CA SER A 762 -5.63 0.10 -16.52
C SER A 762 -4.96 -0.50 -17.76
N ALA A 763 -5.55 -1.53 -18.37
CA ALA A 763 -5.07 -2.13 -19.62
C ALA A 763 -5.02 -1.14 -20.79
N ILE A 764 -5.86 -0.09 -20.80
CA ILE A 764 -5.85 0.94 -21.86
C ILE A 764 -5.06 2.20 -21.47
N ARG A 765 -4.54 2.29 -20.23
CA ARG A 765 -3.77 3.46 -19.77
C ARG A 765 -2.62 3.84 -20.71
N PRO A 766 -1.80 2.90 -21.23
CA PRO A 766 -0.71 3.27 -22.14
C PRO A 766 -1.21 3.95 -23.43
N ILE A 767 -2.38 3.53 -23.94
CA ILE A 767 -3.00 4.11 -25.14
C ILE A 767 -3.49 5.53 -24.83
N ALA A 768 -4.12 5.73 -23.68
CA ALA A 768 -4.60 7.04 -23.24
C ALA A 768 -3.44 8.02 -22.95
N LEU A 769 -2.37 7.58 -22.27
CA LEU A 769 -1.17 8.41 -22.03
C LEU A 769 -0.51 8.83 -23.35
N LYS A 770 -0.41 7.91 -24.33
CA LYS A 770 0.07 8.25 -25.68
C LYS A 770 -0.81 9.32 -26.32
N ALA A 771 -2.13 9.14 -26.29
CA ALA A 771 -3.06 10.10 -26.88
C ALA A 771 -2.93 11.50 -26.25
N VAL A 772 -3.00 11.59 -24.92
CA VAL A 772 -2.89 12.85 -24.17
C VAL A 772 -1.56 13.55 -24.48
N SER A 773 -0.44 12.84 -24.35
CA SER A 773 0.89 13.44 -24.63
C SER A 773 1.06 13.85 -26.09
N SER A 774 0.55 13.07 -27.04
CA SER A 774 0.67 13.40 -28.47
C SER A 774 -0.15 14.63 -28.85
N ILE A 775 -1.34 14.79 -28.26
CA ILE A 775 -2.19 15.97 -28.47
C ILE A 775 -1.54 17.19 -27.81
N ALA A 776 -1.08 17.07 -26.57
CA ALA A 776 -0.48 18.17 -25.84
C ALA A 776 0.82 18.68 -26.49
N ASN A 777 1.62 17.79 -27.08
CA ASN A 777 2.82 18.16 -27.87
C ASN A 777 2.46 18.84 -29.20
N ASP A 778 1.36 18.45 -29.84
CA ASP A 778 0.92 19.00 -31.13
C ASP A 778 0.19 20.35 -30.96
N LEU A 779 -0.62 20.48 -29.90
CA LEU A 779 -1.47 21.63 -29.60
C LEU A 779 -1.13 22.19 -28.22
N GLU A 780 0.02 22.89 -28.12
CA GLU A 780 0.50 23.51 -26.88
C GLU A 780 -0.60 24.39 -26.24
N GLY A 781 -0.88 24.12 -24.96
CA GLY A 781 -1.88 24.84 -24.17
C GLY A 781 -3.34 24.51 -24.50
N PHE A 782 -3.62 23.61 -25.44
CA PHE A 782 -4.99 23.18 -25.72
C PHE A 782 -5.51 22.28 -24.58
N PRO A 783 -6.61 22.64 -23.91
CA PRO A 783 -7.14 21.91 -22.75
C PRO A 783 -7.50 20.46 -23.04
N ILE A 784 -7.10 19.55 -22.14
CA ILE A 784 -7.37 18.11 -22.25
C ILE A 784 -7.99 17.58 -20.95
N MET A 785 -9.16 16.94 -21.08
CA MET A 785 -9.72 16.08 -20.04
C MET A 785 -9.25 14.64 -20.29
N ALA A 786 -8.46 14.07 -19.39
CA ALA A 786 -7.95 12.70 -19.56
C ALA A 786 -8.96 11.64 -19.10
N THR A 787 -9.01 10.51 -19.80
CA THR A 787 -9.70 9.28 -19.37
C THR A 787 -8.99 8.07 -19.96
N GLY A 788 -8.85 7.02 -19.14
CA GLY A 788 -8.29 5.74 -19.56
C GLY A 788 -7.37 5.16 -18.49
N GLY A 789 -7.94 4.36 -17.59
CA GLY A 789 -7.17 3.65 -16.58
C GLY A 789 -6.56 4.53 -15.49
N ILE A 790 -7.15 5.69 -15.18
CA ILE A 790 -6.82 6.46 -13.98
C ILE A 790 -7.44 5.74 -12.78
N GLU A 791 -6.61 5.33 -11.82
CA GLU A 791 -7.05 4.52 -10.67
C GLU A 791 -6.46 4.96 -9.32
N SER A 792 -5.59 5.97 -9.33
CA SER A 792 -4.88 6.50 -8.16
C SER A 792 -4.44 7.94 -8.39
N ALA A 793 -3.99 8.61 -7.33
CA ALA A 793 -3.32 9.90 -7.44
C ALA A 793 -2.02 9.85 -8.28
N GLU A 794 -1.22 8.79 -8.14
CA GLU A 794 0.02 8.59 -8.90
C GLU A 794 -0.25 8.48 -10.41
N THR A 795 -1.25 7.67 -10.78
CA THR A 795 -1.65 7.51 -12.19
C THR A 795 -2.31 8.78 -12.72
N GLY A 796 -3.08 9.49 -11.90
CA GLY A 796 -3.60 10.83 -12.21
C GLY A 796 -2.50 11.85 -12.48
N LEU A 797 -1.47 11.90 -11.63
CA LEU A 797 -0.31 12.78 -11.80
C LEU A 797 0.46 12.47 -13.09
N ALA A 798 0.52 11.21 -13.53
CA ALA A 798 1.09 10.86 -14.83
C ALA A 798 0.33 11.52 -16.00
N PHE A 799 -1.01 11.55 -15.94
CA PHE A 799 -1.83 12.25 -16.95
C PHE A 799 -1.66 13.77 -16.90
N LEU A 800 -1.57 14.35 -15.71
CA LEU A 800 -1.26 15.78 -15.56
C LEU A 800 0.11 16.10 -16.18
N ASN A 801 1.15 15.35 -15.82
CA ASN A 801 2.51 15.52 -16.38
C ASN A 801 2.56 15.36 -17.90
N THR A 802 1.65 14.59 -18.50
CA THR A 802 1.55 14.41 -19.96
C THR A 802 0.64 15.41 -20.66
N GLY A 803 0.07 16.38 -19.93
CA GLY A 803 -0.60 17.55 -20.50
C GLY A 803 -2.10 17.67 -20.21
N ALA A 804 -2.70 16.74 -19.46
CA ALA A 804 -4.10 16.87 -19.04
C ALA A 804 -4.27 17.92 -17.95
N SER A 805 -5.43 18.58 -17.91
CA SER A 805 -5.80 19.53 -16.85
C SER A 805 -6.70 18.90 -15.79
N VAL A 806 -7.61 18.00 -16.20
CA VAL A 806 -8.53 17.26 -15.32
C VAL A 806 -8.63 15.80 -15.74
N LEU A 807 -9.13 14.96 -14.83
CA LEU A 807 -8.98 13.51 -14.82
C LEU A 807 -10.35 12.84 -14.61
N GLN A 808 -10.89 12.21 -15.66
CA GLN A 808 -12.14 11.45 -15.58
C GLN A 808 -11.89 9.98 -15.20
N VAL A 809 -12.71 9.44 -14.31
CA VAL A 809 -12.58 8.09 -13.75
C VAL A 809 -13.85 7.27 -13.98
N CYS A 810 -13.69 6.00 -14.36
CA CYS A 810 -14.79 5.03 -14.49
C CYS A 810 -14.43 3.69 -13.83
N SER A 811 -13.50 2.95 -14.45
CA SER A 811 -13.24 1.55 -14.10
C SER A 811 -12.72 1.37 -12.68
N ALA A 812 -12.02 2.35 -12.12
CA ALA A 812 -11.58 2.31 -10.72
C ALA A 812 -12.76 2.37 -9.74
N VAL A 813 -13.80 3.17 -10.05
CA VAL A 813 -15.05 3.20 -9.29
C VAL A 813 -15.86 1.92 -9.51
N GLN A 814 -15.83 1.32 -10.71
CA GLN A 814 -16.46 0.01 -10.95
C GLN A 814 -15.78 -1.13 -10.19
N ASN A 815 -14.46 -1.07 -10.01
CA ASN A 815 -13.70 -1.99 -9.16
C ASN A 815 -13.97 -1.77 -7.66
N GLN A 816 -14.50 -0.60 -7.28
CA GLN A 816 -14.62 -0.16 -5.90
C GLN A 816 -15.93 0.61 -5.68
N ASP A 817 -15.85 1.90 -5.33
CA ASP A 817 -16.98 2.77 -5.03
C ASP A 817 -16.54 4.25 -5.03
N PHE A 818 -17.44 5.19 -4.71
CA PHE A 818 -17.18 6.63 -4.81
C PHE A 818 -16.17 7.16 -3.78
N THR A 819 -15.87 6.44 -2.71
CA THR A 819 -14.96 6.91 -1.63
C THR A 819 -13.52 7.05 -2.09
N VAL A 820 -13.13 6.43 -3.22
CA VAL A 820 -11.78 6.51 -3.79
C VAL A 820 -11.34 7.95 -4.12
N VAL A 821 -12.26 8.91 -4.20
CA VAL A 821 -11.86 10.32 -4.39
C VAL A 821 -11.10 10.89 -3.19
N GLU A 822 -11.36 10.43 -1.97
CA GLU A 822 -10.60 10.86 -0.80
C GLU A 822 -9.15 10.37 -0.90
N ASP A 823 -8.95 9.11 -1.32
CA ASP A 823 -7.64 8.57 -1.67
C ASP A 823 -6.94 9.43 -2.74
N TYR A 824 -7.65 9.76 -3.82
CA TYR A 824 -7.07 10.50 -4.94
C TYR A 824 -6.66 11.92 -4.53
N CYS A 825 -7.49 12.60 -3.73
CA CYS A 825 -7.21 13.94 -3.26
C CYS A 825 -6.04 13.95 -2.25
N THR A 826 -6.07 13.09 -1.24
CA THR A 826 -4.98 13.02 -0.25
C THR A 826 -3.67 12.57 -0.87
N GLY A 827 -3.70 11.61 -1.80
CA GLY A 827 -2.54 11.15 -2.53
C GLY A 827 -1.93 12.22 -3.43
N LEU A 828 -2.76 13.02 -4.12
CA LEU A 828 -2.27 14.09 -5.00
C LEU A 828 -1.65 15.22 -4.18
N ARG A 829 -2.27 15.60 -3.05
CA ARG A 829 -1.70 16.55 -2.10
C ARG A 829 -0.33 16.10 -1.61
N ALA A 830 -0.21 14.84 -1.21
CA ALA A 830 1.06 14.28 -0.74
C ALA A 830 2.13 14.29 -1.85
N LEU A 831 1.79 13.88 -3.07
CA LEU A 831 2.74 13.91 -4.19
C LEU A 831 3.26 15.33 -4.49
N LEU A 832 2.39 16.34 -4.48
CA LEU A 832 2.80 17.73 -4.68
C LEU A 832 3.65 18.26 -3.51
N TYR A 833 3.26 17.91 -2.27
CA TYR A 833 4.01 18.29 -1.07
C TYR A 833 5.42 17.70 -1.08
N LEU A 834 5.56 16.40 -1.37
CA LEU A 834 6.85 15.72 -1.40
C LEU A 834 7.73 16.21 -2.54
N LYS A 835 7.15 16.52 -3.71
CA LYS A 835 7.89 17.15 -4.82
C LYS A 835 8.48 18.50 -4.44
N ALA A 836 7.84 19.23 -3.53
CA ALA A 836 8.33 20.50 -3.00
C ALA A 836 9.39 20.33 -1.90
N ALA A 837 9.57 19.13 -1.34
CA ALA A 837 10.46 18.86 -0.20
C ALA A 837 11.88 18.44 -0.67
N PRO A 838 12.91 19.30 -0.53
CA PRO A 838 14.25 19.00 -1.04
C PRO A 838 14.93 17.80 -0.38
N SER A 839 14.59 17.50 0.88
CA SER A 839 15.15 16.39 1.64
C SER A 839 14.65 15.01 1.20
N LEU A 840 13.61 14.95 0.35
CA LEU A 840 12.97 13.71 -0.12
C LEU A 840 13.06 13.60 -1.64
N HIS A 841 14.04 14.26 -2.27
CA HIS A 841 14.20 14.31 -3.73
C HIS A 841 14.55 12.96 -4.38
N ASP A 842 15.03 12.01 -3.60
CA ASP A 842 15.41 10.65 -3.98
C ASP A 842 14.23 9.64 -3.86
N TRP A 843 13.08 10.09 -3.37
CA TRP A 843 11.86 9.30 -3.34
C TRP A 843 11.17 9.29 -4.71
N ASP A 844 10.57 8.16 -5.07
CA ASP A 844 9.67 8.07 -6.23
C ASP A 844 8.22 8.31 -5.77
N GLY A 845 7.81 9.57 -5.80
CA GLY A 845 6.52 9.99 -5.27
C GLY A 845 6.44 9.77 -3.76
N GLN A 846 5.64 8.80 -3.31
CA GLN A 846 5.53 8.42 -1.89
C GLN A 846 6.38 7.19 -1.53
N SER A 847 7.07 6.57 -2.49
CA SER A 847 7.90 5.39 -2.27
C SER A 847 9.32 5.80 -1.82
N PRO A 848 9.77 5.41 -0.61
CA PRO A 848 11.15 5.68 -0.18
C PRO A 848 12.16 4.85 -0.99
N PRO A 849 13.44 5.27 -1.04
CA PRO A 849 14.51 4.45 -1.57
C PRO A 849 14.53 3.05 -0.95
N VAL A 850 14.68 2.02 -1.80
CA VAL A 850 14.65 0.64 -1.33
C VAL A 850 15.97 0.27 -0.64
N GLU A 851 15.89 0.05 0.67
CA GLU A 851 17.00 -0.51 1.44
C GLU A 851 17.22 -1.99 1.15
N LYS A 852 18.48 -2.45 1.27
CA LYS A 852 18.83 -3.88 1.18
C LYS A 852 18.11 -4.66 2.28
N HIS A 853 17.18 -5.51 1.88
CA HIS A 853 16.31 -6.25 2.80
C HIS A 853 16.09 -7.70 2.35
N GLN A 854 15.67 -8.56 3.28
CA GLN A 854 14.99 -9.81 2.96
C GLN A 854 13.66 -9.87 3.70
N LYS A 855 12.60 -10.24 2.98
CA LYS A 855 11.22 -10.23 3.50
C LYS A 855 10.81 -8.88 4.13
N GLY A 856 11.37 -7.76 3.65
CA GLY A 856 11.10 -6.43 4.18
C GLY A 856 11.87 -6.04 5.44
N LYS A 857 12.78 -6.90 5.92
CA LYS A 857 13.62 -6.62 7.08
C LYS A 857 15.03 -6.26 6.64
N SER A 858 15.56 -5.16 7.17
CA SER A 858 16.90 -4.66 6.83
C SER A 858 17.98 -5.67 7.23
N LEU A 859 19.02 -5.77 6.41
CA LEU A 859 20.10 -6.74 6.60
C LEU A 859 21.21 -6.18 7.51
N LEU A 860 21.64 -6.98 8.50
CA LEU A 860 22.78 -6.67 9.36
C LEU A 860 24.12 -6.81 8.60
N VAL A 861 24.31 -7.94 7.92
CA VAL A 861 25.47 -8.18 7.05
C VAL A 861 25.05 -7.96 5.60
N LYS A 862 25.65 -6.97 4.95
CA LYS A 862 25.44 -6.63 3.53
C LYS A 862 26.61 -7.12 2.69
N ASP A 863 26.38 -7.31 1.39
CA ASP A 863 27.36 -7.68 0.36
C ASP A 863 28.13 -8.97 0.68
N SER A 864 27.45 -9.90 1.35
CA SER A 864 28.06 -11.14 1.83
C SER A 864 28.32 -12.18 0.73
N LYS A 865 27.63 -12.05 -0.40
CA LYS A 865 27.52 -13.06 -1.48
C LYS A 865 27.00 -14.43 -0.99
N LEU A 866 26.36 -14.46 0.18
CA LEU A 866 25.79 -15.67 0.78
C LEU A 866 24.26 -15.67 0.62
N PRO A 867 23.69 -16.66 -0.11
CA PRO A 867 22.24 -16.81 -0.21
C PRO A 867 21.56 -17.15 1.13
N PHE A 868 20.25 -16.88 1.19
CA PHE A 868 19.42 -17.13 2.39
C PHE A 868 18.84 -18.56 2.42
N PHE A 869 19.65 -19.57 2.12
CA PHE A 869 19.23 -20.98 2.17
C PHE A 869 20.40 -21.95 2.42
N GLY A 870 20.08 -23.17 2.84
CA GLY A 870 21.03 -24.24 3.08
C GLY A 870 22.17 -23.85 4.01
N LYS A 871 23.37 -24.36 3.74
CA LYS A 871 24.59 -24.05 4.52
C LYS A 871 24.95 -22.55 4.53
N PHE A 872 24.61 -21.83 3.46
CA PHE A 872 24.94 -20.40 3.33
C PHE A 872 24.17 -19.54 4.33
N ARG A 873 22.92 -19.93 4.65
CA ARG A 873 22.14 -19.31 5.72
C ARG A 873 22.85 -19.46 7.07
N ASP A 874 23.43 -20.62 7.35
CA ASP A 874 24.10 -20.89 8.62
C ASP A 874 25.44 -20.15 8.71
N GLU A 875 26.21 -20.09 7.62
CA GLU A 875 27.42 -19.24 7.51
C GLU A 875 27.10 -17.75 7.71
N ARG A 876 25.98 -17.30 7.14
CA ARG A 876 25.51 -15.92 7.30
C ARG A 876 25.10 -15.64 8.74
N LYS A 877 24.40 -16.56 9.40
CA LYS A 877 24.05 -16.46 10.83
C LYS A 877 25.31 -16.33 11.70
N LYS A 878 26.38 -17.08 11.41
CA LYS A 878 27.66 -16.94 12.14
C LYS A 878 28.25 -15.54 12.02
N LYS A 879 28.29 -14.97 10.80
CA LYS A 879 28.76 -13.59 10.59
C LYS A 879 27.88 -12.56 11.31
N GLU A 880 26.57 -12.75 11.31
CA GLU A 880 25.64 -11.89 12.04
C GLU A 880 25.91 -11.96 13.55
N MET A 881 26.16 -13.14 14.12
CA MET A 881 26.54 -13.30 15.53
C MET A 881 27.89 -12.64 15.86
N GLU A 882 28.87 -12.71 14.95
CA GLU A 882 30.15 -12.02 15.13
C GLU A 882 29.97 -10.50 15.21
N VAL A 883 29.09 -9.93 14.39
CA VAL A 883 28.74 -8.49 14.45
C VAL A 883 28.06 -8.18 15.78
N LEU A 884 27.01 -8.93 16.15
CA LEU A 884 26.28 -8.72 17.41
C LEU A 884 27.18 -8.82 18.65
N SER A 885 28.15 -9.75 18.67
CA SER A 885 29.08 -9.91 19.79
C SER A 885 30.02 -8.72 20.01
N ARG A 886 30.15 -7.82 19.01
CA ARG A 886 30.99 -6.62 19.06
C ARG A 886 30.16 -5.34 19.19
N THR A 887 28.84 -5.43 19.08
CA THR A 887 27.94 -4.30 19.22
C THR A 887 27.78 -3.98 20.70
N ASP A 888 28.14 -2.76 21.10
CA ASP A 888 27.78 -2.25 22.42
C ASP A 888 26.33 -1.74 22.36
N LEU A 889 25.40 -2.47 22.98
CA LEU A 889 23.98 -2.07 23.04
C LEU A 889 23.73 -0.88 23.97
N LEU A 890 24.67 -0.59 24.87
CA LEU A 890 24.59 0.54 25.81
C LEU A 890 25.24 1.80 25.25
N ASP A 891 25.92 1.71 24.11
CA ASP A 891 26.48 2.87 23.42
C ASP A 891 25.34 3.75 22.87
N LYS A 892 25.17 4.91 23.50
CA LYS A 892 24.17 5.91 23.14
C LYS A 892 24.70 6.93 22.12
N GLU A 893 25.99 6.91 21.76
CA GLU A 893 26.60 7.90 20.87
C GLU A 893 26.07 7.83 19.43
N GLY A 894 25.38 6.73 19.05
CA GLY A 894 24.72 6.56 17.76
C GLY A 894 23.18 6.66 17.76
N ILE A 895 22.53 6.82 18.92
CA ILE A 895 21.06 6.89 19.01
C ILE A 895 20.61 8.34 18.73
N HIS A 896 20.48 8.67 17.45
CA HIS A 896 19.76 9.86 17.03
C HIS A 896 18.26 9.60 17.16
N PHE A 897 17.69 9.93 18.33
CA PHE A 897 16.24 10.13 18.43
C PHE A 897 15.84 11.12 17.35
N THR A 898 14.69 10.90 16.72
CA THR A 898 14.12 11.87 15.80
C THR A 898 13.73 13.12 16.60
N THR A 899 14.71 13.98 16.88
CA THR A 899 14.44 15.39 17.02
C THR A 899 13.94 15.80 15.64
N ARG A 900 12.61 15.83 15.49
CA ARG A 900 12.04 16.64 14.43
C ARG A 900 12.71 17.99 14.60
N PRO A 901 13.38 18.54 13.57
CA PRO A 901 13.96 19.86 13.72
C PRO A 901 12.90 20.77 14.33
N ASP A 902 13.33 21.79 15.08
CA ASP A 902 12.53 22.99 15.35
C ASP A 902 12.23 23.68 14.00
N THR A 903 11.59 22.97 13.07
CA THR A 903 10.94 23.48 11.89
C THR A 903 9.77 24.30 12.41
N ARG A 904 10.11 25.53 12.82
CA ARG A 904 9.18 26.65 12.75
C ARG A 904 8.61 26.59 11.34
N VAL A 905 7.34 26.22 11.24
CA VAL A 905 6.59 26.18 9.97
C VAL A 905 6.58 27.53 9.23
N GLY A 906 7.15 28.58 9.83
CA GLY A 906 7.53 29.80 9.13
C GLY A 906 8.47 29.65 7.93
N LYS A 907 9.02 28.46 7.63
CA LYS A 907 9.73 28.20 6.35
C LYS A 907 9.00 27.30 5.35
N ILE A 908 7.85 26.69 5.68
CA ILE A 908 7.11 25.87 4.70
C ILE A 908 5.67 26.37 4.48
N TYR A 909 4.94 26.93 5.45
CA TYR A 909 3.69 27.65 5.17
C TYR A 909 3.34 28.68 6.25
N SER A 910 3.73 29.94 6.01
CA SER A 910 2.95 31.13 6.35
C SER A 910 3.63 32.37 5.74
N VAL A 911 3.39 32.63 4.46
CA VAL A 911 3.55 34.00 3.97
C VAL A 911 2.25 34.38 3.29
N ASN A 912 1.36 34.98 4.08
CA ASN A 912 0.57 36.05 3.53
C ASN A 912 1.57 37.11 3.08
N VAL A 913 1.75 37.25 1.76
CA VAL A 913 2.75 38.09 1.12
C VAL A 913 2.41 39.54 1.42
N SER A 914 3.03 40.10 2.46
CA SER A 914 3.22 41.55 2.57
C SER A 914 4.46 41.96 3.36
N LEU A 915 5.16 41.08 4.07
CA LEU A 915 6.37 41.47 4.81
C LEU A 915 7.42 40.36 4.76
N LEU A 916 8.27 40.37 3.72
CA LEU A 916 9.74 40.17 3.77
C LEU A 916 10.27 39.83 2.35
N PRO A 917 11.22 40.60 1.81
CA PRO A 917 11.91 40.27 0.57
C PRO A 917 13.01 39.24 0.85
N THR A 918 13.20 38.28 -0.07
CA THR A 918 14.30 37.29 -0.15
C THR A 918 14.26 36.08 0.80
N GLU A 919 13.45 35.06 0.46
CA GLU A 919 13.78 33.62 0.51
C GLU A 919 12.65 32.87 -0.24
N LYS A 920 12.96 32.03 -1.24
CA LYS A 920 11.97 31.45 -2.18
C LYS A 920 11.13 30.36 -1.51
N SER A 921 9.82 30.58 -1.37
CA SER A 921 8.83 29.54 -1.03
C SER A 921 8.63 28.60 -2.22
N TYR A 922 8.92 27.31 -2.06
CA TYR A 922 8.70 26.29 -3.10
C TYR A 922 7.30 25.68 -2.92
N THR A 923 6.25 26.34 -3.39
CA THR A 923 4.92 25.71 -3.52
C THR A 923 4.78 25.20 -4.95
N VAL A 924 4.42 23.93 -5.11
CA VAL A 924 4.12 23.34 -6.42
C VAL A 924 2.61 23.31 -6.58
N HIS A 925 2.07 24.10 -7.50
CA HIS A 925 0.66 24.06 -7.86
C HIS A 925 0.43 23.06 -8.99
N LEU A 926 -0.83 22.64 -9.18
CA LEU A 926 -1.17 21.73 -10.28
C LEU A 926 -0.76 22.29 -11.65
N LYS A 927 -0.95 23.59 -11.89
CA LYS A 927 -0.52 24.25 -13.14
C LYS A 927 0.98 24.11 -13.43
N ASP A 928 1.81 23.93 -12.39
CA ASP A 928 3.26 23.81 -12.53
C ASP A 928 3.70 22.37 -12.91
N VAL A 929 2.79 21.39 -12.79
CA VAL A 929 3.05 19.99 -13.18
C VAL A 929 2.40 19.62 -14.51
N VAL A 930 1.35 20.32 -14.93
CA VAL A 930 0.67 20.05 -16.21
C VAL A 930 1.67 20.15 -17.36
N GLY A 931 1.81 19.07 -18.12
CA GLY A 931 2.73 18.97 -19.26
C GLY A 931 4.23 18.89 -18.88
N GLY A 932 4.56 18.75 -17.58
CA GLY A 932 5.94 18.74 -17.10
C GLY A 932 6.82 17.63 -17.69
N ALA A 933 6.25 16.56 -18.23
CA ALA A 933 6.97 15.45 -18.86
C ALA A 933 7.08 15.56 -20.40
N LEU A 934 6.41 16.51 -21.04
CA LEU A 934 6.29 16.58 -22.50
C LEU A 934 7.64 16.67 -23.22
N HIS A 935 8.58 17.46 -22.69
CA HIS A 935 9.93 17.63 -23.25
C HIS A 935 10.77 16.33 -23.31
N ARG A 936 10.34 15.27 -22.60
CA ARG A 936 11.00 13.96 -22.57
C ARG A 936 10.40 12.96 -23.56
N ILE A 937 9.32 13.35 -24.25
CA ILE A 937 8.55 12.49 -25.15
C ILE A 937 8.74 13.01 -26.58
N GLY A 938 9.45 12.24 -27.41
CA GLY A 938 9.80 12.65 -28.76
C GLY A 938 10.04 11.46 -29.70
N PRO A 939 10.33 11.74 -30.98
CA PRO A 939 10.64 10.70 -31.95
C PRO A 939 11.97 10.00 -31.63
N TYR A 940 12.13 8.76 -32.08
CA TYR A 940 13.32 7.94 -31.76
C TYR A 940 14.67 8.62 -32.08
N VAL A 941 14.72 9.43 -33.15
CA VAL A 941 15.93 10.15 -33.58
C VAL A 941 16.45 11.17 -32.57
N THR A 942 15.68 11.51 -31.53
CA THR A 942 16.11 12.42 -30.45
C THR A 942 16.71 11.68 -29.26
N LEU A 943 16.74 10.33 -29.27
CA LEU A 943 17.30 9.52 -28.19
C LEU A 943 18.79 9.28 -28.43
N ASP A 944 19.63 9.62 -27.45
CA ASP A 944 21.08 9.44 -27.56
C ASP A 944 21.46 7.95 -27.50
N ASN A 945 21.70 7.35 -28.66
CA ASN A 945 22.09 5.96 -28.80
C ASN A 945 23.53 5.66 -28.34
N LYS A 946 24.31 6.66 -27.92
CA LYS A 946 25.63 6.47 -27.32
C LYS A 946 25.56 6.30 -25.80
N GLN A 947 24.51 6.80 -25.16
CA GLN A 947 24.29 6.71 -23.71
C GLN A 947 23.58 5.40 -23.34
N GLN A 948 24.27 4.28 -23.54
CA GLN A 948 23.75 2.95 -23.22
C GLN A 948 23.82 2.65 -21.71
N LYS A 949 22.99 1.71 -21.29
CA LYS A 949 22.96 1.18 -19.92
C LYS A 949 23.24 -0.32 -19.89
N VAL A 950 23.62 -0.83 -18.73
CA VAL A 950 23.71 -2.27 -18.45
C VAL A 950 22.96 -2.61 -17.16
N ALA A 951 22.54 -3.86 -17.01
CA ALA A 951 21.88 -4.32 -15.80
C ALA A 951 22.92 -4.71 -14.73
N ILE A 952 22.69 -4.32 -13.48
CA ILE A 952 23.43 -4.80 -12.31
C ILE A 952 22.43 -5.45 -11.35
N ILE A 953 22.80 -6.58 -10.74
CA ILE A 953 21.96 -7.31 -9.79
C ILE A 953 22.53 -7.12 -8.39
N ASN A 954 21.66 -6.72 -7.46
CA ASN A 954 21.95 -6.66 -6.04
C ASN A 954 21.71 -8.03 -5.40
N GLU A 955 22.80 -8.74 -5.09
CA GLU A 955 22.77 -10.11 -4.55
C GLU A 955 22.05 -10.21 -3.19
N ASP A 956 22.07 -9.15 -2.38
CA ASP A 956 21.40 -9.13 -1.08
C ASP A 956 19.86 -9.09 -1.20
N LEU A 957 19.34 -8.47 -2.27
CA LEU A 957 17.90 -8.42 -2.57
C LEU A 957 17.43 -9.66 -3.35
N CYS A 958 18.36 -10.39 -3.97
CA CYS A 958 18.05 -11.54 -4.80
C CYS A 958 17.38 -12.67 -4.01
N ILE A 959 16.34 -13.26 -4.59
CA ILE A 959 15.65 -14.45 -4.04
C ILE A 959 15.94 -15.73 -4.83
N ASN A 960 16.96 -15.70 -5.69
CA ASN A 960 17.53 -16.87 -6.37
C ASN A 960 16.56 -17.59 -7.33
N CYS A 961 15.59 -16.88 -7.93
CA CYS A 961 14.58 -17.50 -8.78
C CYS A 961 15.05 -17.80 -10.22
N GLY A 962 16.17 -17.23 -10.66
CA GLY A 962 16.71 -17.42 -12.01
C GLY A 962 15.89 -16.80 -13.15
N LYS A 963 14.84 -16.01 -12.88
CA LYS A 963 14.00 -15.42 -13.94
C LYS A 963 14.78 -14.48 -14.87
N CYS A 964 15.67 -13.67 -14.32
CA CYS A 964 16.55 -12.81 -15.11
C CYS A 964 17.42 -13.62 -16.08
N TYR A 965 17.99 -14.73 -15.60
CA TYR A 965 18.77 -15.68 -16.39
C TYR A 965 17.93 -16.30 -17.51
N MET A 966 16.78 -16.92 -17.19
CA MET A 966 15.88 -17.54 -18.18
C MET A 966 15.44 -16.54 -19.27
N THR A 967 15.03 -15.33 -18.88
CA THR A 967 14.58 -14.31 -19.84
C THR A 967 15.73 -13.78 -20.69
N CYS A 968 16.94 -13.63 -20.15
CA CYS A 968 18.09 -13.25 -20.96
C CYS A 968 18.50 -14.35 -21.95
N ASN A 969 18.26 -15.61 -21.61
CA ASN A 969 18.62 -16.74 -22.47
C ASN A 969 17.63 -16.92 -23.63
N ASP A 970 16.34 -17.00 -23.33
CA ASP A 970 15.33 -17.37 -24.32
C ASP A 970 14.65 -16.15 -24.95
N SER A 971 15.00 -14.94 -24.52
CA SER A 971 14.43 -13.68 -25.03
C SER A 971 15.45 -12.53 -25.07
N GLY A 972 16.75 -12.85 -24.99
CA GLY A 972 17.80 -11.84 -24.89
C GLY A 972 19.11 -12.28 -25.55
N TYR A 973 20.21 -12.09 -24.82
CA TYR A 973 21.58 -12.11 -25.33
C TYR A 973 22.49 -13.09 -24.56
N GLN A 974 21.93 -14.00 -23.76
CA GLN A 974 22.69 -15.00 -22.99
C GLN A 974 23.81 -14.34 -22.14
N ALA A 975 23.53 -13.15 -21.58
CA ALA A 975 24.51 -12.29 -20.92
C ALA A 975 24.47 -12.42 -19.38
N ILE A 976 23.82 -13.45 -18.84
CA ILE A 976 23.71 -13.67 -17.39
C ILE A 976 24.19 -15.08 -17.10
N THR A 977 25.13 -15.24 -16.19
CA THR A 977 25.47 -16.56 -15.63
C THR A 977 24.60 -16.84 -14.41
N PHE A 978 24.26 -18.09 -14.17
CA PHE A 978 23.52 -18.52 -12.99
C PHE A 978 24.29 -19.62 -12.27
N ASP A 979 24.74 -19.34 -11.05
CA ASP A 979 25.61 -20.25 -10.33
C ASP A 979 24.84 -21.50 -9.85
N PRO A 980 25.33 -22.73 -10.12
CA PRO A 980 24.60 -23.98 -9.83
C PRO A 980 24.52 -24.34 -8.34
N VAL A 981 25.22 -23.63 -7.45
CA VAL A 981 25.27 -23.95 -6.02
C VAL A 981 24.56 -22.89 -5.20
N THR A 982 24.89 -21.62 -5.45
CA THR A 982 24.34 -20.45 -4.75
C THR A 982 23.06 -19.95 -5.40
N HIS A 983 22.79 -20.30 -6.67
CA HIS A 983 21.71 -19.73 -7.46
C HIS A 983 21.74 -18.18 -7.47
N LEU A 984 22.93 -17.59 -7.43
CA LEU A 984 23.10 -16.16 -7.64
C LEU A 984 23.33 -15.89 -9.14
N PRO A 985 22.56 -14.97 -9.74
CA PRO A 985 22.80 -14.52 -11.11
C PRO A 985 23.89 -13.43 -11.14
N LEU A 986 24.74 -13.46 -12.17
CA LEU A 986 25.74 -12.43 -12.43
C LEU A 986 25.63 -11.96 -13.89
N VAL A 987 25.57 -10.65 -14.10
CA VAL A 987 25.50 -10.06 -15.44
C VAL A 987 26.92 -9.95 -16.02
N LYS A 988 27.12 -10.50 -17.21
CA LYS A 988 28.33 -10.25 -18.02
C LYS A 988 28.17 -8.89 -18.71
N GLU A 989 28.61 -7.82 -18.07
CA GLU A 989 28.39 -6.44 -18.53
C GLU A 989 28.83 -6.19 -19.98
N LYS A 990 29.94 -6.82 -20.41
CA LYS A 990 30.44 -6.72 -21.78
C LYS A 990 29.43 -7.22 -22.82
N ASP A 991 28.72 -8.29 -22.49
CA ASP A 991 27.73 -8.95 -23.36
C ASP A 991 26.31 -8.39 -23.14
N CYS A 992 26.07 -7.72 -22.01
CA CYS A 992 24.80 -7.08 -21.70
C CYS A 992 24.54 -5.90 -22.66
N THR A 993 23.36 -5.89 -23.28
CA THR A 993 22.94 -4.84 -24.23
C THR A 993 22.04 -3.77 -23.62
N GLY A 994 21.72 -3.88 -22.32
CA GLY A 994 20.82 -2.93 -21.67
C GLY A 994 19.34 -3.06 -22.05
N CYS A 995 18.91 -4.18 -22.64
CA CYS A 995 17.51 -4.37 -23.10
C CYS A 995 16.46 -4.32 -21.98
N THR A 996 16.87 -4.34 -20.71
CA THR A 996 16.03 -4.16 -19.52
C THR A 996 15.05 -5.31 -19.21
N LEU A 997 14.92 -6.32 -20.07
CA LEU A 997 13.99 -7.44 -19.83
C LEU A 997 14.22 -8.17 -18.49
N CYS A 998 15.47 -8.34 -18.07
CA CYS A 998 15.78 -8.98 -16.78
C CYS A 998 15.23 -8.18 -15.58
N HIS A 999 15.36 -6.85 -15.61
CA HIS A 999 14.79 -5.94 -14.63
C HIS A 999 13.25 -6.06 -14.63
N SER A 1000 12.62 -6.01 -15.80
CA SER A 1000 11.15 -6.04 -15.94
C SER A 1000 10.48 -7.32 -15.44
N VAL A 1001 11.18 -8.46 -15.43
CA VAL A 1001 10.64 -9.75 -14.94
C VAL A 1001 11.09 -10.08 -13.51
N CYS A 1002 11.95 -9.26 -12.90
CA CYS A 1002 12.44 -9.49 -11.56
C CYS A 1002 11.29 -9.37 -10.56
N PRO A 1003 11.06 -10.37 -9.67
CA PRO A 1003 9.98 -10.29 -8.72
C PRO A 1003 10.27 -9.35 -7.53
N ILE A 1004 11.48 -8.79 -7.42
CA ILE A 1004 11.91 -7.92 -6.32
C ILE A 1004 12.24 -6.54 -6.91
N PRO A 1005 11.47 -5.47 -6.56
CA PRO A 1005 11.78 -4.11 -6.97
C PRO A 1005 13.21 -3.72 -6.59
N HIS A 1006 13.89 -2.97 -7.46
CA HIS A 1006 15.26 -2.48 -7.25
C HIS A 1006 16.36 -3.54 -7.02
N CYS A 1007 16.01 -4.84 -7.12
CA CYS A 1007 17.01 -5.92 -7.10
C CYS A 1007 17.89 -5.89 -8.34
N ILE A 1008 17.36 -5.39 -9.47
CA ILE A 1008 18.13 -5.16 -10.69
C ILE A 1008 18.03 -3.69 -11.02
N GLU A 1009 19.16 -3.03 -11.25
CA GLU A 1009 19.22 -1.62 -11.62
C GLU A 1009 19.85 -1.43 -13.00
N MET A 1010 19.41 -0.40 -13.73
CA MET A 1010 19.95 -0.05 -15.05
C MET A 1010 20.92 1.13 -14.91
N VAL A 1011 22.21 0.83 -14.88
CA VAL A 1011 23.28 1.82 -14.69
C VAL A 1011 23.93 2.21 -16.03
N PRO A 1012 24.54 3.41 -16.14
CA PRO A 1012 25.32 3.77 -17.32
C PRO A 1012 26.40 2.74 -17.64
N ARG A 1013 26.60 2.42 -18.91
CA ARG A 1013 27.70 1.54 -19.33
C ARG A 1013 29.02 2.28 -19.22
N GLU A 1014 30.00 1.69 -18.53
CA GLU A 1014 31.36 2.23 -18.47
C GLU A 1014 32.20 1.83 -19.71
N GLY A 1015 33.06 2.73 -20.17
CA GLY A 1015 33.93 2.55 -21.34
C GLY A 1015 33.29 2.91 -22.68
N GLU A 1016 34.03 2.72 -23.78
CA GLU A 1016 33.52 3.01 -25.13
C GLU A 1016 32.35 2.10 -25.51
N TRP A 1017 31.34 2.67 -26.15
CA TRP A 1017 30.23 1.88 -26.69
C TRP A 1017 30.74 0.96 -27.79
N VAL A 1018 30.67 -0.34 -27.55
CA VAL A 1018 30.94 -1.37 -28.55
C VAL A 1018 29.60 -1.83 -29.13
N PRO A 1019 29.38 -1.73 -30.45
CA PRO A 1019 28.17 -2.24 -31.09
C PRO A 1019 27.93 -3.72 -30.71
N PRO A 1020 26.67 -4.14 -30.46
CA PRO A 1020 26.39 -5.54 -30.17
C PRO A 1020 26.82 -6.42 -31.34
N LYS A 1021 27.34 -7.61 -31.05
CA LYS A 1021 27.72 -8.61 -32.06
C LYS A 1021 26.52 -8.89 -32.97
N ARG A 1022 26.59 -8.45 -34.23
CA ARG A 1022 25.50 -8.58 -35.22
C ARG A 1022 25.44 -9.97 -35.88
N GLY A 1023 26.16 -10.95 -35.34
CA GLY A 1023 26.43 -12.21 -36.01
C GLY A 1023 27.56 -12.03 -37.02
N LEU A 1024 27.22 -11.96 -38.30
CA LEU A 1024 28.19 -11.68 -39.37
C LEU A 1024 28.48 -10.18 -39.48
N GLN A 1025 29.68 -9.83 -39.94
CA GLN A 1025 29.97 -8.43 -40.27
C GLN A 1025 29.12 -8.00 -41.47
N PRO A 1026 28.39 -6.88 -41.39
CA PRO A 1026 27.64 -6.37 -42.52
C PRO A 1026 28.60 -5.80 -43.59
N ASP A 1027 28.25 -5.95 -44.87
CA ASP A 1027 29.02 -5.42 -46.01
C ASP A 1027 29.01 -3.88 -46.09
N PHE A 1028 28.23 -3.22 -45.23
CA PHE A 1028 28.11 -1.77 -45.13
C PHE A 1028 27.93 -1.35 -43.67
N GLU A 1029 28.31 -0.12 -43.32
CA GLU A 1029 28.01 0.43 -42.00
C GLU A 1029 26.50 0.64 -41.86
N PRO A 1030 25.82 -0.01 -40.88
CA PRO A 1030 24.39 0.15 -40.70
C PRO A 1030 24.05 1.62 -40.38
N GLY A 1031 23.20 2.22 -41.22
CA GLY A 1031 22.72 3.59 -41.04
C GLY A 1031 21.77 3.69 -39.85
N THR A 1032 22.32 3.77 -38.63
CA THR A 1032 21.52 4.21 -37.48
C THR A 1032 21.17 5.68 -37.74
N PRO A 1033 19.89 6.09 -37.70
CA PRO A 1033 19.51 7.49 -37.92
C PRO A 1033 20.37 8.40 -37.04
N LYS A 1034 20.97 9.44 -37.64
CA LYS A 1034 21.80 10.38 -36.88
C LYS A 1034 20.94 11.04 -35.81
N VAL A 1035 21.43 11.02 -34.56
CA VAL A 1035 20.76 11.69 -33.45
C VAL A 1035 20.66 13.18 -33.77
N VAL A 1036 19.44 13.71 -33.81
CA VAL A 1036 19.19 15.13 -34.05
C VAL A 1036 19.19 15.88 -32.73
N LYS A 1037 19.75 17.09 -32.71
CA LYS A 1037 19.73 17.93 -31.51
C LYS A 1037 18.31 18.40 -31.23
N VAL A 1038 17.95 18.50 -29.95
CA VAL A 1038 16.67 19.05 -29.50
C VAL A 1038 16.87 20.30 -28.63
N ASP A 1039 15.89 21.18 -28.62
CA ASP A 1039 15.85 22.33 -27.71
C ASP A 1039 15.42 21.92 -26.29
N ALA A 1040 15.33 22.90 -25.37
CA ALA A 1040 14.90 22.66 -23.99
C ALA A 1040 13.44 22.16 -23.87
N LYS A 1041 12.64 22.28 -24.94
CA LYS A 1041 11.26 21.76 -25.04
C LYS A 1041 11.20 20.38 -25.72
N GLY A 1042 12.35 19.77 -26.05
CA GLY A 1042 12.42 18.48 -26.73
C GLY A 1042 12.13 18.54 -28.23
N ARG A 1043 12.08 19.72 -28.85
CA ARG A 1043 11.80 19.90 -30.28
C ARG A 1043 13.08 19.80 -31.09
N VAL A 1044 13.02 19.14 -32.25
CA VAL A 1044 14.17 19.00 -33.15
C VAL A 1044 14.66 20.38 -33.59
N ILE A 1045 15.94 20.68 -33.33
CA ILE A 1045 16.63 21.86 -33.85
C ILE A 1045 17.03 21.55 -35.30
N PRO A 1046 16.48 22.26 -36.31
CA PRO A 1046 16.87 22.05 -37.69
C PRO A 1046 18.36 22.36 -37.84
N SER A 1047 19.19 21.36 -38.12
CA SER A 1047 20.57 21.61 -38.52
C SER A 1047 20.58 22.14 -39.95
N ALA A 1048 21.28 23.24 -40.20
CA ALA A 1048 21.56 23.73 -41.55
C ALA A 1048 22.23 22.60 -42.37
N GLY A 1049 21.46 21.94 -43.24
CA GLY A 1049 21.95 20.85 -44.09
C GLY A 1049 21.10 19.57 -44.13
N LEU A 1050 19.93 19.49 -43.46
CA LEU A 1050 19.05 18.30 -43.48
C LEU A 1050 17.71 18.50 -44.22
N MET A 1051 17.62 19.49 -45.11
CA MET A 1051 16.51 19.63 -46.09
C MET A 1051 16.91 19.13 -47.49
N GLN A 1052 17.50 17.94 -47.59
CA GLN A 1052 17.63 17.19 -48.86
C GLN A 1052 17.24 15.74 -48.66
#